data_AF-A0A2T1D441-F1
#
_entry.id   AF-A0A2T1D441-F1
#
_cell.length_a   1.000
_cell.length_b   1.000
_cell.length_c   1.000
_cell.angle_alpha   90.00
_cell.angle_beta   90.00
_cell.angle_gamma   90.00
#
_symmetry.space_group_name_H-M   'P 1'
#
loop_
_entity.id
_entity.type
_entity.pdbx_description
1 polymer ?
#
loop_
_entity_poly.entity_id
_entity_poly.type
_entity_poly.pdbx_seq_one_letter_code
_entity_poly.pdbx_strand_id
1 'polypeptide(L)'
;MNRDSDSGPGDVDPKEILVDGDRLEQEPLSKTATAEILGGSKYRRVKCFNKSNGTFVGYLSSRNSQSTALGIGEHYPPSECYWMEKGEWQYLAQKTSPNDRCLGISDSWYACWSLQQSGKSSGYYTNVIHNADGTISPGNYPDRFLTGPYRSLGIDWVWWAEANDPDILVCELELATAPTWVNWSGNIKHVPALDNGTYYYTPKNHAELTTMLAEARRKGATTIRVSGQRHSQPPLVADDNRKAPPKTTTTYIVDMSCYVDVGDQGMVMGPGPNQVTVKPGIREDALDAFLSKNNKMMKTVTAGGFFSIGGMTAVDVHGGTVDGPILAETASSFTIMNADGKEQTIDANSPSVNGWSPLQFARVSLGGLGIVTKIVLDVLPRPYATTLKGEVKNYLCEDKAAFISTFKKMLTGPSKHDRMEVFYTPYAAAPNLPFPVSLENFLVLSWDIVNNPAEKIPNESVTPQTACALAGSDEFGAPYVSGIKDFALPSVRASQYYPNAYDPFHTPPIPPSGFVKIAMDVIESQANTANQVHSDLWLVESAQVIFMSYFIELPDLDEKGLAKVWDGLAVVGNQTIEQDAFHIAAPLEFRFVKSGNTAMSGSYSTKPTYFINLDLIGWIEPSPAAEYPTKLLQFFADVERDWVAMGGLPHNGKMYGFYDPHQPTGTHSAPFNRNFLSMLRKLRGERLTAFNAFRKALDPSNLFYNDFLRQLLEA
;
A
#
# COMPACT_ATOMS: atom_id res chain seq x y z
N MET A 1 -56.92 -30.51 -39.33
CA MET A 1 -57.38 -31.55 -40.27
C MET A 1 -56.16 -32.30 -40.78
N ASN A 2 -56.22 -33.62 -40.65
CA ASN A 2 -55.21 -34.68 -40.84
C ASN A 2 -54.26 -34.57 -42.04
N ARG A 3 -53.01 -35.01 -41.85
CA ARG A 3 -52.45 -36.26 -42.43
C ARG A 3 -51.06 -36.60 -41.84
N ASP A 4 -51.04 -37.63 -41.00
CA ASP A 4 -50.18 -38.84 -40.95
C ASP A 4 -48.95 -38.87 -41.89
N SER A 5 -47.71 -39.02 -41.41
CA SER A 5 -47.00 -40.18 -40.82
C SER A 5 -46.24 -41.00 -41.88
N ASP A 6 -44.91 -41.06 -41.78
CA ASP A 6 -44.16 -42.30 -42.05
C ASP A 6 -42.73 -42.26 -41.49
N SER A 7 -42.27 -43.44 -41.11
CA SER A 7 -41.16 -43.72 -40.19
C SER A 7 -39.93 -44.34 -40.87
N GLY A 8 -38.74 -43.80 -40.57
CA GLY A 8 -37.41 -44.45 -40.48
C GLY A 8 -36.67 -44.83 -41.79
N PRO A 9 -35.42 -45.35 -41.72
CA PRO A 9 -34.40 -45.30 -40.64
C PRO A 9 -32.95 -45.02 -41.16
N GLY A 10 -31.97 -44.87 -40.25
CA GLY A 10 -30.55 -45.14 -40.55
C GLY A 10 -29.52 -44.30 -39.79
N ASP A 11 -29.31 -44.59 -38.51
CA ASP A 11 -28.09 -44.21 -37.78
C ASP A 11 -26.86 -44.93 -38.37
N VAL A 12 -25.79 -44.18 -38.64
CA VAL A 12 -24.46 -44.73 -38.92
C VAL A 12 -23.46 -44.14 -37.90
N ASP A 13 -22.93 -45.04 -37.10
CA ASP A 13 -21.86 -44.86 -36.11
C ASP A 13 -20.51 -44.58 -36.82
N PRO A 14 -19.84 -43.44 -36.59
CA PRO A 14 -18.49 -43.23 -37.11
C PRO A 14 -17.46 -43.63 -36.04
N LYS A 15 -17.08 -44.91 -36.05
CA LYS A 15 -15.82 -45.37 -35.48
C LYS A 15 -14.81 -45.67 -36.58
N GLU A 16 -13.57 -45.26 -36.31
CA GLU A 16 -12.32 -45.65 -36.96
C GLU A 16 -12.03 -45.05 -38.35
N ILE A 17 -11.39 -43.88 -38.32
CA ILE A 17 -10.35 -43.52 -39.30
C ILE A 17 -9.09 -43.19 -38.49
N LEU A 18 -8.22 -44.18 -38.33
CA LEU A 18 -6.82 -43.98 -37.94
C LEU A 18 -6.05 -43.65 -39.23
N VAL A 19 -5.58 -42.42 -39.35
CA VAL A 19 -4.55 -42.05 -40.32
C VAL A 19 -3.28 -41.80 -39.52
N ASP A 20 -2.32 -42.70 -39.72
CA ASP A 20 -0.92 -42.53 -39.32
C ASP A 20 -0.33 -41.41 -40.18
N GLY A 21 0.00 -40.29 -39.55
CA GLY A 21 0.66 -39.14 -40.17
C GLY A 21 1.81 -38.71 -39.28
N ASP A 22 3.02 -38.84 -39.80
CA ASP A 22 4.29 -38.47 -39.17
C ASP A 22 4.21 -37.07 -38.53
N ARG A 23 4.30 -37.05 -37.19
CA ARG A 23 4.51 -35.82 -36.42
C ARG A 23 5.94 -35.34 -36.64
N LEU A 24 6.08 -34.26 -37.39
CA LEU A 24 7.25 -33.40 -37.32
C LEU A 24 7.35 -32.86 -35.88
N GLU A 25 8.34 -33.34 -35.13
CA GLU A 25 8.76 -32.74 -33.87
C GLU A 25 9.21 -31.29 -34.15
N GLN A 26 8.31 -30.33 -33.92
CA GLN A 26 8.72 -28.95 -33.69
C GLN A 26 9.19 -28.86 -32.25
N GLU A 27 10.46 -28.50 -32.05
CA GLU A 27 10.97 -28.15 -30.73
C GLU A 27 10.09 -27.06 -30.09
N PRO A 28 9.71 -27.19 -28.80
CA PRO A 28 8.99 -26.14 -28.12
C PRO A 28 9.89 -24.90 -28.00
N LEU A 29 9.45 -23.80 -28.60
CA LEU A 29 10.01 -22.47 -28.35
C LEU A 29 10.07 -22.24 -26.84
N SER A 30 11.29 -22.14 -26.29
CA SER A 30 11.54 -21.76 -24.90
C SER A 30 11.17 -20.28 -24.67
N LYS A 31 9.87 -19.98 -24.53
CA LYS A 31 9.38 -18.61 -24.39
C LYS A 31 8.13 -18.52 -23.51
N THR A 32 8.34 -18.31 -22.20
CA THR A 32 7.30 -17.67 -21.36
C THR A 32 7.83 -17.01 -20.08
N ALA A 33 9.07 -17.28 -19.64
CA ALA A 33 9.58 -16.71 -18.38
C ALA A 33 9.76 -15.17 -18.39
N THR A 34 9.76 -14.51 -19.55
CA THR A 34 9.97 -13.04 -19.64
C THR A 34 8.69 -12.22 -19.47
N ALA A 35 7.50 -12.80 -19.68
CA ALA A 35 6.25 -12.06 -19.60
C ALA A 35 5.72 -11.91 -18.16
N GLU A 36 5.99 -12.88 -17.28
CA GLU A 36 5.53 -12.85 -15.88
C GLU A 36 6.32 -11.88 -14.97
N ILE A 37 7.55 -11.51 -15.35
CA ILE A 37 8.40 -10.59 -14.56
C ILE A 37 7.89 -9.13 -14.66
N LEU A 38 7.06 -8.82 -15.66
CA LEU A 38 6.59 -7.48 -15.99
C LEU A 38 5.30 -7.17 -15.19
N GLY A 39 5.47 -6.56 -14.01
CA GLY A 39 4.43 -6.28 -13.00
C GLY A 39 3.29 -5.32 -13.39
N GLY A 40 2.78 -5.37 -14.62
CA GLY A 40 1.44 -4.87 -14.93
C GLY A 40 0.39 -5.93 -14.59
N SER A 41 -0.85 -5.51 -14.29
CA SER A 41 -2.08 -6.36 -14.20
C SER A 41 -1.95 -7.62 -15.06
N LYS A 42 -2.25 -8.85 -14.64
CA LYS A 42 -2.12 -10.00 -15.58
C LYS A 42 -2.88 -9.76 -16.91
N TYR A 43 -3.92 -8.92 -16.84
CA TYR A 43 -4.76 -8.55 -17.97
C TYR A 43 -4.18 -7.45 -18.87
N ARG A 44 -4.43 -7.60 -20.16
CA ARG A 44 -3.99 -6.75 -21.28
C ARG A 44 -5.11 -6.67 -22.30
N ARG A 45 -5.15 -5.60 -23.08
CA ARG A 45 -6.01 -5.56 -24.27
C ARG A 45 -5.37 -6.42 -25.36
N VAL A 46 -6.18 -7.10 -26.17
CA VAL A 46 -5.69 -7.89 -27.32
C VAL A 46 -5.94 -7.09 -28.58
N LYS A 47 -4.87 -6.60 -29.22
CA LYS A 47 -4.94 -5.92 -30.52
C LYS A 47 -5.11 -6.96 -31.62
N CYS A 48 -6.05 -6.75 -32.52
CA CYS A 48 -6.30 -7.63 -33.64
C CYS A 48 -6.02 -6.89 -34.95
N PHE A 49 -5.19 -7.49 -35.80
CA PHE A 49 -4.82 -7.00 -37.11
C PHE A 49 -5.29 -7.99 -38.18
N ASN A 50 -5.73 -7.52 -39.34
CA ASN A 50 -6.04 -8.41 -40.45
C ASN A 50 -4.73 -8.99 -41.00
N LYS A 51 -4.62 -10.33 -41.04
CA LYS A 51 -3.41 -11.05 -41.45
C LYS A 51 -2.95 -10.73 -42.87
N SER A 52 -3.88 -10.49 -43.79
CA SER A 52 -3.58 -10.29 -45.21
C SER A 52 -2.93 -8.94 -45.50
N ASN A 53 -3.27 -7.90 -44.73
CA ASN A 53 -2.87 -6.52 -45.02
C ASN A 53 -2.25 -5.77 -43.82
N GLY A 54 -2.19 -6.38 -42.64
CA GLY A 54 -1.62 -5.80 -41.42
C GLY A 54 -2.44 -4.65 -40.81
N THR A 55 -3.64 -4.37 -41.32
CA THR A 55 -4.46 -3.24 -40.84
C THR A 55 -5.00 -3.55 -39.45
N PHE A 56 -4.88 -2.60 -38.53
CA PHE A 56 -5.50 -2.69 -37.20
C PHE A 56 -7.03 -2.71 -37.34
N VAL A 57 -7.65 -3.79 -36.87
CA VAL A 57 -9.10 -4.02 -36.98
C VAL A 57 -9.82 -3.59 -35.71
N GLY A 58 -9.22 -3.84 -34.55
CA GLY A 58 -9.76 -3.42 -33.26
C GLY A 58 -9.16 -4.19 -32.10
N TYR A 59 -9.73 -4.02 -30.91
CA TYR A 59 -9.38 -4.84 -29.75
C TYR A 59 -10.39 -5.96 -29.55
N LEU A 60 -9.92 -7.14 -29.12
CA LEU A 60 -10.82 -8.19 -28.66
C LEU A 60 -11.64 -7.66 -27.47
N SER A 61 -12.96 -7.79 -27.59
CA SER A 61 -13.95 -7.20 -26.70
C SER A 61 -15.07 -8.21 -26.40
N SER A 62 -16.02 -7.77 -25.58
CA SER A 62 -17.15 -8.54 -25.10
C SER A 62 -18.41 -7.71 -25.26
N ARG A 63 -19.37 -8.19 -26.06
CA ARG A 63 -20.67 -7.51 -26.20
C ARG A 63 -21.55 -7.73 -24.97
N ASN A 64 -21.49 -8.94 -24.44
CA ASN A 64 -22.18 -9.40 -23.24
C ASN A 64 -21.29 -10.49 -22.64
N SER A 65 -21.69 -11.07 -21.52
CA SER A 65 -20.86 -12.06 -20.83
C SER A 65 -20.41 -13.26 -21.70
N GLN A 66 -21.05 -13.57 -22.83
CA GLN A 66 -20.78 -14.73 -23.67
C GLN A 66 -20.23 -14.40 -25.06
N SER A 67 -20.51 -13.23 -25.62
CA SER A 67 -20.21 -12.92 -27.03
C SER A 67 -18.88 -12.19 -27.20
N THR A 68 -17.99 -12.73 -28.04
CA THR A 68 -16.72 -12.07 -28.41
C THR A 68 -16.91 -11.18 -29.64
N ALA A 69 -16.34 -9.97 -29.61
CA ALA A 69 -16.40 -8.99 -30.70
C ALA A 69 -15.06 -8.25 -30.85
N LEU A 70 -14.93 -7.42 -31.89
CA LEU A 70 -13.88 -6.40 -31.98
C LEU A 70 -14.46 -5.02 -31.64
N GLY A 71 -13.71 -4.23 -30.87
CA GLY A 71 -14.13 -2.91 -30.42
C GLY A 71 -12.99 -1.90 -30.39
N ILE A 72 -13.29 -0.65 -30.76
CA ILE A 72 -12.36 0.50 -30.70
C ILE A 72 -12.97 1.71 -29.98
N GLY A 73 -14.13 1.57 -29.32
CA GLY A 73 -14.87 2.70 -28.74
C GLY A 73 -15.82 2.32 -27.59
N GLU A 74 -16.58 3.29 -27.10
CA GLU A 74 -17.39 3.20 -25.87
C GLU A 74 -18.44 2.07 -25.87
N HIS A 75 -18.96 1.70 -27.04
CA HIS A 75 -19.99 0.64 -27.15
C HIS A 75 -19.43 -0.78 -26.97
N TYR A 76 -18.12 -0.97 -27.18
CA TYR A 76 -17.42 -2.25 -27.03
C TYR A 76 -16.03 -1.99 -26.45
N PRO A 77 -15.92 -1.70 -25.13
CA PRO A 77 -14.65 -1.44 -24.50
C PRO A 77 -13.75 -2.69 -24.65
N PRO A 78 -12.45 -2.52 -24.92
CA PRO A 78 -11.51 -3.64 -25.01
C PRO A 78 -11.60 -4.55 -23.77
N SER A 79 -11.66 -5.86 -23.99
CA SER A 79 -11.59 -6.82 -22.91
C SER A 79 -10.18 -6.82 -22.30
N GLU A 80 -10.12 -6.86 -20.98
CA GLU A 80 -8.90 -7.12 -20.23
C GLU A 80 -8.63 -8.64 -20.24
N CYS A 81 -7.64 -9.10 -21.01
CA CYS A 81 -7.34 -10.53 -21.25
C CYS A 81 -5.93 -10.95 -20.80
N TYR A 82 -5.73 -12.22 -20.47
CA TYR A 82 -4.41 -12.79 -20.15
C TYR A 82 -4.29 -14.23 -20.63
N TRP A 83 -3.06 -14.69 -20.85
CA TRP A 83 -2.80 -16.12 -21.06
C TRP A 83 -2.84 -16.85 -19.73
N MET A 84 -3.72 -17.83 -19.60
CA MET A 84 -3.84 -18.72 -18.46
C MET A 84 -3.30 -20.10 -18.84
N GLU A 85 -2.36 -20.62 -18.06
CA GLU A 85 -1.82 -21.98 -18.25
C GLU A 85 -2.48 -22.96 -17.27
N LYS A 86 -2.86 -24.15 -17.74
CA LYS A 86 -3.40 -25.24 -16.92
C LYS A 86 -2.90 -26.59 -17.44
N GLY A 87 -1.83 -27.09 -16.82
CA GLY A 87 -1.10 -28.24 -17.36
C GLY A 87 -0.38 -27.84 -18.64
N GLU A 88 -0.51 -28.64 -19.69
CA GLU A 88 0.07 -28.35 -21.02
C GLU A 88 -0.80 -27.41 -21.87
N TRP A 89 -1.95 -26.98 -21.34
CA TRP A 89 -2.94 -26.22 -22.09
C TRP A 89 -2.87 -24.73 -21.78
N GLN A 90 -2.91 -23.91 -22.82
CA GLN A 90 -2.99 -22.46 -22.73
C GLN A 90 -4.40 -21.97 -23.08
N TYR A 91 -4.91 -20.99 -22.34
CA TYR A 91 -6.22 -20.37 -22.54
C TYR A 91 -6.06 -18.85 -22.62
N LEU A 92 -6.82 -18.18 -23.48
CA LEU A 92 -6.96 -16.73 -23.42
C LEU A 92 -8.17 -16.41 -22.53
N ALA A 93 -7.93 -15.87 -21.35
CA ALA A 93 -8.95 -15.57 -20.36
C ALA A 93 -9.23 -14.06 -20.29
N GLN A 94 -10.50 -13.66 -20.32
CA GLN A 94 -10.96 -12.30 -20.06
C GLN A 94 -11.33 -12.12 -18.58
N LYS A 95 -11.02 -10.94 -18.04
CA LYS A 95 -11.52 -10.45 -16.75
C LYS A 95 -13.03 -10.32 -16.75
N THR A 96 -13.68 -11.12 -15.92
CA THR A 96 -15.12 -10.98 -15.65
C THR A 96 -15.40 -11.24 -14.18
N SER A 97 -16.49 -10.67 -13.65
CA SER A 97 -16.95 -10.90 -12.27
C SER A 97 -18.17 -11.83 -12.27
N PRO A 98 -18.25 -12.84 -11.39
CA PRO A 98 -17.32 -13.16 -10.31
C PRO A 98 -16.11 -14.02 -10.73
N ASN A 99 -16.13 -14.60 -11.93
CA ASN A 99 -15.07 -15.49 -12.43
C ASN A 99 -14.63 -15.06 -13.83
N ASP A 100 -13.35 -15.19 -14.13
CA ASP A 100 -12.77 -15.00 -15.47
C ASP A 100 -13.37 -16.00 -16.48
N ARG A 101 -13.53 -15.57 -17.73
CA ARG A 101 -14.07 -16.39 -18.82
C ARG A 101 -13.00 -16.67 -19.87
N CYS A 102 -12.95 -17.89 -20.39
CA CYS A 102 -11.99 -18.26 -21.42
C CYS A 102 -12.60 -18.13 -22.82
N LEU A 103 -11.78 -17.72 -23.78
CA LEU A 103 -12.13 -17.74 -25.19
C LEU A 103 -12.39 -19.18 -25.64
N GLY A 104 -13.48 -19.40 -26.36
CA GLY A 104 -13.95 -20.73 -26.75
C GLY A 104 -14.73 -20.73 -28.06
N ILE A 105 -15.40 -21.86 -28.31
CA ILE A 105 -16.20 -22.11 -29.50
C ILE A 105 -17.67 -22.29 -29.09
N SER A 106 -18.58 -21.61 -29.79
CA SER A 106 -20.03 -21.82 -29.69
C SER A 106 -20.55 -22.79 -30.77
N ASP A 107 -21.80 -23.23 -30.64
CA ASP A 107 -22.47 -24.19 -31.55
C ASP A 107 -22.57 -23.73 -33.01
N SER A 108 -22.20 -22.50 -33.34
CA SER A 108 -22.19 -21.95 -34.70
C SER A 108 -20.83 -21.36 -35.10
N TRP A 109 -19.73 -21.87 -34.53
CA TRP A 109 -18.37 -21.41 -34.77
C TRP A 109 -18.07 -19.96 -34.38
N TYR A 110 -19.00 -19.23 -33.75
CA TYR A 110 -18.66 -17.94 -33.15
C TYR A 110 -17.68 -18.14 -32.00
N ALA A 111 -16.73 -17.22 -31.89
CA ALA A 111 -15.89 -17.15 -30.72
C ALA A 111 -16.70 -16.58 -29.55
N CYS A 112 -16.56 -17.20 -28.38
CA CYS A 112 -17.35 -16.86 -27.21
C CYS A 112 -16.51 -16.85 -25.93
N TRP A 113 -16.96 -16.08 -24.94
CA TRP A 113 -16.40 -16.05 -23.59
C TRP A 113 -17.21 -16.97 -22.68
N SER A 114 -16.67 -18.15 -22.34
CA SER A 114 -17.37 -19.15 -21.53
C SER A 114 -16.77 -19.27 -20.12
N LEU A 115 -17.64 -19.55 -19.14
CA LEU A 115 -17.21 -19.90 -17.79
C LEU A 115 -16.66 -21.32 -17.77
N GLN A 116 -15.66 -21.55 -16.94
CA GLN A 116 -15.15 -22.90 -16.66
C GLN A 116 -16.25 -23.73 -15.97
N GLN A 117 -17.09 -24.43 -16.72
CA GLN A 117 -17.97 -25.45 -16.16
C GLN A 117 -17.28 -26.80 -16.15
N SER A 118 -17.16 -27.38 -14.96
CA SER A 118 -16.82 -28.79 -14.77
C SER A 118 -18.00 -29.65 -15.24
N GLY A 119 -18.01 -30.05 -16.51
CA GLY A 119 -18.68 -31.28 -16.94
C GLY A 119 -20.08 -31.23 -17.56
N LYS A 120 -20.53 -30.13 -18.19
CA LYS A 120 -21.77 -30.14 -19.00
C LYS A 120 -21.62 -29.42 -20.36
N SER A 121 -22.27 -30.02 -21.36
CA SER A 121 -22.10 -29.89 -22.81
C SER A 121 -22.85 -28.71 -23.45
N SER A 122 -22.73 -27.49 -22.92
CA SER A 122 -23.31 -26.31 -23.58
C SER A 122 -22.39 -25.09 -23.41
N GLY A 123 -21.52 -24.90 -24.40
CA GLY A 123 -20.51 -23.83 -24.49
C GLY A 123 -19.09 -24.31 -24.18
N TYR A 124 -18.39 -24.85 -25.19
CA TYR A 124 -17.03 -25.37 -25.03
C TYR A 124 -16.01 -24.23 -25.00
N TYR A 125 -15.55 -23.83 -23.81
CA TYR A 125 -14.21 -23.25 -23.75
C TYR A 125 -13.23 -24.35 -24.18
N THR A 126 -12.27 -23.98 -25.00
CA THR A 126 -11.19 -24.88 -25.45
C THR A 126 -9.88 -24.17 -25.12
N ASN A 127 -8.81 -24.93 -24.95
CA ASN A 127 -7.49 -24.31 -24.99
C ASN A 127 -7.34 -23.60 -26.34
N VAL A 128 -6.50 -22.59 -26.38
CA VAL A 128 -6.20 -21.85 -27.61
C VAL A 128 -4.72 -21.98 -27.89
N ILE A 129 -4.39 -22.08 -29.17
CA ILE A 129 -3.03 -22.13 -29.67
C ILE A 129 -2.71 -20.74 -30.17
N HIS A 130 -1.67 -20.13 -29.59
CA HIS A 130 -1.06 -18.92 -30.14
C HIS A 130 -0.01 -19.36 -31.16
N ASN A 131 -0.34 -19.25 -32.44
CA ASN A 131 0.49 -19.72 -33.52
C ASN A 131 1.73 -18.83 -33.68
N ALA A 132 2.79 -19.36 -34.31
CA ALA A 132 4.06 -18.65 -34.49
C ALA A 132 3.93 -17.36 -35.33
N ASP A 133 2.88 -17.25 -36.15
CA ASP A 133 2.55 -16.08 -36.95
C ASP A 133 1.62 -15.07 -36.24
N GLY A 134 1.36 -15.28 -34.95
CA GLY A 134 0.50 -14.43 -34.11
C GLY A 134 -1.00 -14.65 -34.31
N THR A 135 -1.43 -15.61 -35.13
CA THR A 135 -2.84 -16.00 -35.20
C THR A 135 -3.24 -16.83 -33.98
N ILE A 136 -4.55 -16.90 -33.70
CA ILE A 136 -5.11 -17.73 -32.63
C ILE A 136 -5.98 -18.83 -33.23
N SER A 137 -5.77 -20.06 -32.77
CA SER A 137 -6.57 -21.23 -33.15
C SER A 137 -7.19 -21.90 -31.92
N PRO A 138 -8.36 -22.54 -32.03
CA PRO A 138 -8.85 -23.42 -30.98
C PRO A 138 -8.01 -24.70 -30.91
N GLY A 139 -7.73 -25.19 -29.71
CA GLY A 139 -6.87 -26.33 -29.48
C GLY A 139 -7.34 -27.62 -30.14
N ASN A 140 -8.65 -27.82 -30.19
CA ASN A 140 -9.27 -28.98 -30.85
C ASN A 140 -9.38 -28.82 -32.37
N TYR A 141 -9.10 -27.63 -32.92
CA TYR A 141 -9.24 -27.30 -34.35
C TYR A 141 -8.07 -26.39 -34.79
N PRO A 142 -6.83 -26.92 -34.81
CA PRO A 142 -5.63 -26.13 -35.10
C PRO A 142 -5.59 -25.56 -36.53
N ASP A 143 -6.43 -26.05 -37.43
CA ASP A 143 -6.61 -25.58 -38.80
C ASP A 143 -7.63 -24.44 -38.94
N ARG A 144 -8.26 -24.03 -37.83
CA ARG A 144 -9.18 -22.88 -37.77
C ARG A 144 -8.55 -21.70 -37.06
N PHE A 145 -8.88 -20.50 -37.51
CA PHE A 145 -8.29 -19.24 -37.04
C PHE A 145 -9.36 -18.24 -36.63
N LEU A 146 -9.06 -17.44 -35.61
CA LEU A 146 -9.92 -16.33 -35.20
C LEU A 146 -9.98 -15.31 -36.35
N THR A 147 -11.19 -14.94 -36.75
CA THR A 147 -11.46 -14.15 -37.96
C THR A 147 -12.45 -13.02 -37.62
N GLY A 148 -12.29 -11.85 -38.25
CA GLY A 148 -13.21 -10.73 -38.11
C GLY A 148 -12.75 -9.42 -38.74
N PRO A 149 -13.65 -8.41 -38.81
CA PRO A 149 -14.96 -8.35 -38.18
C PRO A 149 -16.10 -8.74 -39.13
N TYR A 150 -17.04 -9.57 -38.69
CA TYR A 150 -18.28 -9.84 -39.42
C TYR A 150 -19.33 -8.85 -38.96
N ARG A 151 -19.59 -7.84 -39.80
CA ARG A 151 -20.56 -6.79 -39.53
C ARG A 151 -21.98 -7.31 -39.68
N SER A 152 -22.62 -7.56 -38.54
CA SER A 152 -24.04 -7.88 -38.51
C SER A 152 -24.71 -7.14 -37.36
N LEU A 153 -25.83 -6.45 -37.67
CA LEU A 153 -26.62 -5.67 -36.70
C LEU A 153 -25.79 -4.60 -35.95
N GLY A 154 -24.80 -4.00 -36.62
CA GLY A 154 -23.93 -2.97 -36.04
C GLY A 154 -22.85 -3.51 -35.09
N ILE A 155 -22.58 -4.81 -35.14
CA ILE A 155 -21.61 -5.49 -34.28
C ILE A 155 -20.54 -6.12 -35.17
N ASP A 156 -19.28 -5.92 -34.76
CA ASP A 156 -18.10 -6.50 -35.38
C ASP A 156 -17.79 -7.86 -34.72
N TRP A 157 -18.50 -8.92 -35.11
CA TRP A 157 -18.34 -10.26 -34.53
C TRP A 157 -17.03 -10.92 -34.94
N VAL A 158 -16.55 -11.84 -34.09
CA VAL A 158 -15.44 -12.76 -34.42
C VAL A 158 -15.89 -14.21 -34.39
N TRP A 159 -15.34 -15.03 -35.28
CA TRP A 159 -15.63 -16.46 -35.42
C TRP A 159 -14.39 -17.25 -35.81
N TRP A 160 -14.51 -18.57 -35.82
CA TRP A 160 -13.45 -19.49 -36.18
C TRP A 160 -13.61 -19.96 -37.64
N ALA A 161 -12.73 -19.49 -38.52
CA ALA A 161 -12.76 -19.78 -39.96
C ALA A 161 -11.58 -20.66 -40.40
N GLU A 162 -11.65 -21.20 -41.61
CA GLU A 162 -10.56 -22.00 -42.22
C GLU A 162 -9.40 -21.10 -42.69
N ALA A 163 -8.25 -21.70 -42.97
CA ALA A 163 -7.00 -21.02 -43.32
C ALA A 163 -7.06 -20.06 -44.53
N ASN A 164 -8.07 -20.20 -45.38
CA ASN A 164 -8.27 -19.42 -46.60
C ASN A 164 -9.17 -18.18 -46.42
N ASP A 165 -9.69 -17.94 -45.21
CA ASP A 165 -10.51 -16.77 -44.93
C ASP A 165 -9.69 -15.47 -45.05
N PRO A 166 -10.15 -14.46 -45.82
CA PRO A 166 -9.41 -13.20 -46.00
C PRO A 166 -9.33 -12.34 -44.73
N ASP A 167 -10.17 -12.60 -43.73
CA ASP A 167 -10.32 -11.79 -42.52
C ASP A 167 -9.69 -12.42 -41.27
N ILE A 168 -8.77 -13.37 -41.45
CA ILE A 168 -8.01 -13.97 -40.34
C ILE A 168 -7.30 -12.88 -39.54
N LEU A 169 -7.36 -12.99 -38.22
CA LEU A 169 -6.76 -12.04 -37.29
C LEU A 169 -5.41 -12.53 -36.78
N VAL A 170 -4.43 -11.63 -36.80
CA VAL A 170 -3.23 -11.70 -35.96
C VAL A 170 -3.55 -10.96 -34.67
N CYS A 171 -3.42 -11.63 -33.54
CA CYS A 171 -3.80 -11.11 -32.23
C CYS A 171 -2.57 -10.95 -31.36
N GLU A 172 -2.29 -9.71 -30.99
CA GLU A 172 -1.17 -9.36 -30.13
C GLU A 172 -1.73 -8.89 -28.79
N LEU A 173 -1.31 -9.51 -27.69
CA LEU A 173 -1.51 -8.89 -26.38
C LEU A 173 -0.72 -7.58 -26.40
N GLU A 174 -1.44 -6.48 -26.24
CA GLU A 174 -0.81 -5.20 -26.05
C GLU A 174 0.14 -5.31 -24.86
N LEU A 175 1.40 -4.91 -25.04
CA LEU A 175 2.31 -4.79 -23.92
C LEU A 175 1.63 -3.95 -22.84
N ALA A 176 1.71 -4.40 -21.59
CA ALA A 176 1.29 -3.55 -20.49
C ALA A 176 1.97 -2.21 -20.66
N THR A 177 1.20 -1.13 -20.81
CA THR A 177 1.73 0.12 -20.30
C THR A 177 2.00 -0.16 -18.83
N ALA A 178 3.25 0.03 -18.40
CA ALA A 178 3.59 -0.13 -17.00
C ALA A 178 2.58 0.68 -16.16
N PRO A 179 2.15 0.17 -14.99
CA PRO A 179 1.08 0.80 -14.22
C PRO A 179 1.46 2.25 -13.88
N THR A 180 0.49 3.10 -13.56
CA THR A 180 0.82 4.36 -12.87
C THR A 180 0.97 4.06 -11.39
N TRP A 181 2.09 4.42 -10.79
CA TRP A 181 2.27 4.28 -9.34
C TRP A 181 1.78 5.53 -8.63
N VAL A 182 0.96 5.35 -7.60
CA VAL A 182 0.42 6.46 -6.79
C VAL A 182 0.53 6.08 -5.32
N ASN A 183 1.00 7.00 -4.49
CA ASN A 183 0.99 6.77 -3.05
C ASN A 183 -0.43 6.93 -2.48
N TRP A 184 -0.67 6.39 -1.28
CA TRP A 184 -2.01 6.32 -0.71
C TRP A 184 -2.63 7.70 -0.51
N SER A 185 -1.87 8.73 -0.12
CA SER A 185 -2.39 10.10 0.00
C SER A 185 -2.56 10.83 -1.34
N GLY A 186 -2.06 10.28 -2.45
CA GLY A 186 -2.20 10.85 -3.78
C GLY A 186 -1.34 12.08 -4.07
N ASN A 187 -0.43 12.45 -3.15
CA ASN A 187 0.48 13.57 -3.32
C ASN A 187 1.67 13.27 -4.21
N ILE A 188 1.93 11.99 -4.47
CA ILE A 188 2.94 11.52 -5.40
C ILE A 188 2.28 10.60 -6.42
N LYS A 189 2.47 10.93 -7.70
CA LYS A 189 2.07 10.12 -8.84
C LYS A 189 3.25 9.99 -9.79
N HIS A 190 3.65 8.74 -10.04
CA HIS A 190 4.67 8.38 -11.00
C HIS A 190 4.02 7.74 -12.24
N VAL A 191 4.00 8.49 -13.33
CA VAL A 191 3.59 8.03 -14.65
C VAL A 191 4.79 7.42 -15.40
N PRO A 192 4.57 6.37 -16.23
CA PRO A 192 5.64 5.75 -17.01
C PRO A 192 6.37 6.74 -17.93
N ALA A 193 7.61 6.40 -18.29
CA ALA A 193 8.36 7.16 -19.27
C ALA A 193 7.78 7.04 -20.69
N LEU A 194 8.05 8.03 -21.54
CA LEU A 194 7.55 8.09 -22.92
C LEU A 194 8.15 7.03 -23.86
N ASP A 195 9.27 6.42 -23.49
CA ASP A 195 9.88 5.30 -24.22
C ASP A 195 9.16 3.96 -23.96
N ASN A 196 8.13 3.95 -23.11
CA ASN A 196 7.40 2.77 -22.67
C ASN A 196 8.31 1.68 -22.05
N GLY A 197 9.48 2.06 -21.52
CA GLY A 197 10.38 1.13 -20.86
C GLY A 197 9.74 0.55 -19.60
N THR A 198 9.92 -0.75 -19.37
CA THR A 198 9.51 -1.39 -18.12
C THR A 198 10.20 -0.74 -16.94
N TYR A 199 9.40 -0.20 -16.03
CA TYR A 199 9.88 0.47 -14.83
C TYR A 199 9.32 -0.14 -13.55
N TYR A 200 8.24 -0.94 -13.61
CA TYR A 200 7.58 -1.54 -12.45
C TYR A 200 7.70 -3.07 -12.46
N TYR A 201 8.16 -3.65 -11.36
CA TYR A 201 8.48 -5.07 -11.23
C TYR A 201 7.83 -5.67 -9.97
N THR A 202 7.33 -6.90 -10.06
CA THR A 202 6.69 -7.63 -8.95
C THR A 202 7.33 -9.02 -8.76
N PRO A 203 8.61 -9.08 -8.35
CA PRO A 203 9.34 -10.34 -8.29
C PRO A 203 8.69 -11.31 -7.29
N LYS A 204 8.56 -12.58 -7.68
CA LYS A 204 8.01 -13.65 -6.83
C LYS A 204 9.07 -14.33 -5.97
N ASN A 205 10.34 -14.25 -6.38
CA ASN A 205 11.46 -14.94 -5.74
C ASN A 205 12.81 -14.23 -6.02
N HIS A 206 13.86 -14.74 -5.40
CA HIS A 206 15.22 -14.20 -5.41
C HIS A 206 15.82 -14.24 -6.81
N ALA A 207 15.53 -15.27 -7.60
CA ALA A 207 16.05 -15.39 -8.96
C ALA A 207 15.47 -14.30 -9.87
N GLU A 208 14.16 -14.03 -9.78
CA GLU A 208 13.52 -12.92 -10.48
C GLU A 208 14.04 -11.56 -10.01
N LEU A 209 14.21 -11.38 -8.70
CA LEU A 209 14.75 -10.15 -8.13
C LEU A 209 16.19 -9.88 -8.63
N THR A 210 17.04 -10.92 -8.65
CA THR A 210 18.41 -10.85 -9.18
C THR A 210 18.41 -10.52 -10.68
N THR A 211 17.51 -11.15 -11.44
CA THR A 211 17.36 -10.91 -12.88
C THR A 211 16.96 -9.46 -13.16
N MET A 212 16.00 -8.93 -12.41
CA MET A 212 15.57 -7.53 -12.50
C MET A 212 16.73 -6.57 -12.17
N LEU A 213 17.50 -6.82 -11.10
CA LEU A 213 18.66 -5.98 -10.75
C LEU A 213 19.71 -5.98 -11.86
N ALA A 214 20.02 -7.15 -12.43
CA ALA A 214 20.95 -7.27 -13.55
C ALA A 214 20.45 -6.51 -14.78
N GLU A 215 19.15 -6.59 -15.07
CA GLU A 215 18.52 -5.83 -16.15
C GLU A 215 18.61 -4.33 -15.93
N ALA A 216 18.26 -3.85 -14.73
CA ALA A 216 18.32 -2.44 -14.38
C ALA A 216 19.73 -1.87 -14.58
N ARG A 217 20.77 -2.59 -14.14
CA ARG A 217 22.17 -2.19 -14.40
C ARG A 217 22.51 -2.17 -15.88
N ARG A 218 22.14 -3.21 -16.62
CA ARG A 218 22.41 -3.34 -18.07
C ARG A 218 21.75 -2.20 -18.86
N LYS A 219 20.55 -1.78 -18.46
CA LYS A 219 19.79 -0.68 -19.08
C LYS A 219 20.20 0.70 -18.56
N GLY A 220 21.16 0.78 -17.64
CA GLY A 220 21.63 2.06 -17.09
C GLY A 220 20.62 2.75 -16.19
N ALA A 221 19.80 1.99 -15.45
CA ALA A 221 18.92 2.54 -14.43
C ALA A 221 19.72 3.40 -13.46
N THR A 222 19.24 4.61 -13.21
CA THR A 222 19.86 5.53 -12.26
C THR A 222 19.35 5.30 -10.85
N THR A 223 18.18 4.67 -10.70
CA THR A 223 17.56 4.46 -9.39
C THR A 223 16.65 3.23 -9.39
N ILE A 224 16.71 2.44 -8.32
CA ILE A 224 15.80 1.33 -7.99
C ILE A 224 15.24 1.60 -6.61
N ARG A 225 13.91 1.56 -6.45
CA ARG A 225 13.21 1.80 -5.18
C ARG A 225 12.20 0.70 -4.92
N VAL A 226 11.97 0.39 -3.64
CA VAL A 226 11.03 -0.66 -3.22
C VAL A 226 9.67 -0.04 -2.94
N SER A 227 8.62 -0.63 -3.50
CA SER A 227 7.23 -0.34 -3.16
C SER A 227 6.69 -1.43 -2.24
N GLY A 228 5.98 -1.00 -1.20
CA GLY A 228 5.10 -1.85 -0.40
C GLY A 228 3.66 -1.41 -0.58
N GLN A 229 2.95 -1.20 0.53
CA GLN A 229 1.53 -0.76 0.55
C GLN A 229 1.33 0.74 0.25
N ARG A 230 2.32 1.37 -0.42
CA ARG A 230 2.28 2.74 -0.96
C ARG A 230 1.89 3.86 0.02
N HIS A 231 2.03 3.67 1.34
CA HIS A 231 1.52 4.60 2.34
C HIS A 231 2.46 5.76 2.73
N SER A 232 3.72 5.73 2.30
CA SER A 232 4.68 6.81 2.61
C SER A 232 4.33 8.09 1.87
N GLN A 233 4.37 9.20 2.58
CA GLN A 233 4.05 10.52 2.03
C GLN A 233 5.25 11.28 1.47
N PRO A 234 6.48 11.10 2.00
CA PRO A 234 7.67 11.59 1.32
C PRO A 234 7.97 10.81 0.04
N PRO A 235 8.67 11.43 -0.92
CA PRO A 235 9.10 10.80 -2.16
C PRO A 235 10.25 9.80 -1.93
N LEU A 236 10.00 8.78 -1.11
CA LEU A 236 10.94 7.68 -0.84
C LEU A 236 10.94 6.64 -1.96
N VAL A 237 9.82 6.45 -2.67
CA VAL A 237 9.67 5.43 -3.72
C VAL A 237 9.81 6.04 -5.11
N ALA A 238 9.16 7.18 -5.34
CA ALA A 238 9.20 7.88 -6.61
C ALA A 238 9.02 9.38 -6.39
N ASP A 239 9.50 10.17 -7.34
CA ASP A 239 9.15 11.58 -7.45
C ASP A 239 7.79 11.74 -8.14
N ASP A 240 7.10 12.84 -7.87
CA ASP A 240 5.91 13.21 -8.62
C ASP A 240 6.32 13.73 -10.00
N ASN A 241 5.94 13.02 -11.04
CA ASN A 241 6.23 13.38 -12.43
C ASN A 241 4.94 13.55 -13.26
N ARG A 242 3.77 13.71 -12.61
CA ARG A 242 2.47 13.71 -13.30
C ARG A 242 2.34 14.80 -14.37
N LYS A 243 3.06 15.91 -14.22
CA LYS A 243 3.10 17.03 -15.18
C LYS A 243 4.23 16.92 -16.21
N ALA A 244 5.24 16.10 -15.93
CA ALA A 244 6.45 15.99 -16.74
C ALA A 244 6.95 14.53 -16.73
N PRO A 245 6.27 13.61 -17.45
CA PRO A 245 6.75 12.24 -17.59
C PRO A 245 8.18 12.23 -18.14
N PRO A 246 9.08 11.39 -17.62
CA PRO A 246 10.43 11.28 -18.15
C PRO A 246 10.41 10.77 -19.60
N LYS A 247 11.37 11.19 -20.41
CA LYS A 247 11.48 10.71 -21.80
C LYS A 247 11.94 9.26 -21.86
N THR A 248 12.77 8.85 -20.90
CA THR A 248 13.42 7.54 -20.85
C THR A 248 13.23 6.91 -19.48
N THR A 249 13.03 5.60 -19.41
CA THR A 249 12.95 4.87 -18.14
C THR A 249 14.32 4.79 -17.46
N THR A 250 14.49 5.53 -16.37
CA THR A 250 15.71 5.52 -15.55
C THR A 250 15.46 5.11 -14.09
N THR A 251 14.20 5.09 -13.67
CA THR A 251 13.77 4.72 -12.31
C THR A 251 13.02 3.41 -12.35
N TYR A 252 13.38 2.48 -11.48
CA TYR A 252 12.76 1.17 -11.36
C TYR A 252 12.06 1.09 -10.00
N ILE A 253 10.82 0.64 -9.98
CA ILE A 253 10.02 0.38 -8.78
C ILE A 253 9.82 -1.13 -8.65
N VAL A 254 10.19 -1.65 -7.48
CA VAL A 254 10.13 -3.08 -7.16
C VAL A 254 9.09 -3.29 -6.07
N ASP A 255 7.94 -3.84 -6.44
CA ASP A 255 6.86 -4.17 -5.53
C ASP A 255 7.08 -5.56 -4.92
N MET A 256 7.35 -5.58 -3.62
CA MET A 256 7.69 -6.81 -2.89
C MET A 256 6.46 -7.56 -2.38
N SER A 257 5.24 -7.14 -2.72
CA SER A 257 3.99 -7.75 -2.24
C SER A 257 3.90 -9.25 -2.59
N CYS A 258 4.39 -9.64 -3.78
CA CYS A 258 4.33 -11.02 -4.30
C CYS A 258 5.60 -11.87 -4.06
N TYR A 259 6.67 -11.30 -3.53
CA TYR A 259 7.91 -12.03 -3.21
C TYR A 259 7.62 -13.13 -2.17
N VAL A 260 8.15 -14.36 -2.23
CA VAL A 260 7.74 -15.44 -1.28
C VAL A 260 8.88 -16.35 -0.78
N ASP A 261 10.13 -15.89 -0.71
CA ASP A 261 11.28 -16.75 -0.31
C ASP A 261 11.47 -16.98 1.20
N VAL A 262 10.39 -16.93 1.98
CA VAL A 262 10.42 -17.16 3.43
C VAL A 262 9.24 -18.04 3.82
N GLY A 263 9.50 -19.29 4.20
CA GLY A 263 8.48 -20.20 4.71
C GLY A 263 7.24 -20.34 3.82
N ASP A 264 6.15 -20.81 4.42
CA ASP A 264 4.86 -20.83 3.74
C ASP A 264 4.26 -19.42 3.76
N GLN A 265 3.77 -18.96 2.60
CA GLN A 265 3.13 -17.64 2.44
C GLN A 265 4.02 -16.41 2.74
N GLY A 266 5.33 -16.56 2.92
CA GLY A 266 6.24 -15.45 3.22
C GLY A 266 6.55 -15.25 4.70
N MET A 267 6.17 -16.18 5.58
CA MET A 267 6.40 -16.11 7.03
C MET A 267 6.77 -17.48 7.60
N VAL A 268 7.60 -17.50 8.64
CA VAL A 268 7.91 -18.69 9.45
C VAL A 268 8.27 -18.26 10.86
N MET A 269 7.99 -19.10 11.86
CA MET A 269 8.51 -18.88 13.20
C MET A 269 10.04 -18.79 13.16
N GLY A 270 10.58 -17.77 13.83
CA GLY A 270 11.98 -17.38 13.75
C GLY A 270 12.92 -18.35 14.46
N PRO A 271 14.24 -18.07 14.42
CA PRO A 271 15.25 -18.95 15.00
C PRO A 271 15.19 -19.05 16.53
N GLY A 272 14.57 -18.07 17.20
CA GLY A 272 14.31 -18.07 18.64
C GLY A 272 12.84 -18.32 18.99
N PRO A 273 12.54 -18.70 20.26
CA PRO A 273 11.19 -19.05 20.71
C PRO A 273 10.18 -17.90 20.67
N ASN A 274 10.65 -16.66 20.56
CA ASN A 274 9.86 -15.43 20.51
C ASN A 274 10.28 -14.57 19.32
N GLN A 275 10.51 -15.22 18.18
CA GLN A 275 10.86 -14.53 16.95
C GLN A 275 10.00 -15.03 15.80
N VAL A 276 9.86 -14.21 14.77
CA VAL A 276 9.25 -14.55 13.49
C VAL A 276 10.13 -14.02 12.37
N THR A 277 10.33 -14.81 11.34
CA THR A 277 11.01 -14.37 10.11
C THR A 277 9.95 -14.10 9.05
N VAL A 278 9.98 -12.91 8.46
CA VAL A 278 9.00 -12.46 7.47
C VAL A 278 9.71 -11.87 6.25
N LYS A 279 9.05 -11.96 5.09
CA LYS A 279 9.41 -11.13 3.93
C LYS A 279 8.98 -9.67 4.15
N PRO A 280 9.60 -8.69 3.48
CA PRO A 280 9.26 -7.27 3.62
C PRO A 280 7.84 -6.92 3.14
N GLY A 281 7.30 -7.64 2.15
CA GLY A 281 6.02 -7.30 1.50
C GLY A 281 4.77 -7.79 2.24
N ILE A 282 4.93 -8.53 3.34
CA ILE A 282 3.80 -8.96 4.18
C ILE A 282 3.11 -7.75 4.79
N ARG A 283 1.78 -7.77 4.82
CA ARG A 283 0.96 -6.82 5.56
C ARG A 283 0.95 -7.17 7.05
N GLU A 284 0.85 -6.15 7.89
CA GLU A 284 0.79 -6.32 9.34
C GLU A 284 -0.41 -7.17 9.80
N ASP A 285 -1.58 -7.07 9.16
CA ASP A 285 -2.73 -7.94 9.47
C ASP A 285 -2.47 -9.43 9.18
N ALA A 286 -1.79 -9.73 8.08
CA ALA A 286 -1.40 -11.10 7.73
C ALA A 286 -0.36 -11.63 8.73
N LEU A 287 0.55 -10.78 9.20
CA LEU A 287 1.48 -11.14 10.27
C LEU A 287 0.76 -11.38 11.59
N ASP A 288 -0.16 -10.51 12.00
CA ASP A 288 -0.93 -10.66 13.24
C ASP A 288 -1.76 -11.95 13.25
N ALA A 289 -2.42 -12.26 12.13
CA ALA A 289 -3.14 -13.53 11.94
C ALA A 289 -2.20 -14.74 12.10
N PHE A 290 -1.04 -14.71 11.45
CA PHE A 290 -0.03 -15.77 11.56
C PHE A 290 0.48 -15.92 13.00
N LEU A 291 0.77 -14.82 13.69
CA LEU A 291 1.24 -14.84 15.07
C LEU A 291 0.17 -15.36 16.03
N SER A 292 -1.08 -14.92 15.88
CA SER A 292 -2.21 -15.37 16.70
C SER A 292 -2.42 -16.88 16.59
N LYS A 293 -2.36 -17.44 15.38
CA LYS A 293 -2.38 -18.90 15.15
C LYS A 293 -1.25 -19.64 15.87
N ASN A 294 -0.11 -18.98 16.09
CA ASN A 294 1.07 -19.53 16.78
C ASN A 294 1.15 -19.11 18.26
N ASN A 295 0.07 -18.59 18.84
CA ASN A 295 0.01 -18.09 20.22
C ASN A 295 1.07 -17.02 20.52
N LYS A 296 1.26 -16.10 19.57
CA LYS A 296 2.17 -14.96 19.63
C LYS A 296 1.44 -13.66 19.28
N MET A 297 2.09 -12.53 19.53
CA MET A 297 1.66 -11.19 19.08
C MET A 297 2.86 -10.28 18.88
N MET A 298 2.68 -9.20 18.12
CA MET A 298 3.75 -8.21 17.95
C MET A 298 4.05 -7.46 19.25
N LYS A 299 5.31 -7.05 19.44
CA LYS A 299 5.74 -6.18 20.55
C LYS A 299 5.22 -4.75 20.40
N THR A 300 5.27 -4.25 19.18
CA THR A 300 4.77 -2.93 18.77
C THR A 300 3.82 -3.16 17.60
N VAL A 301 2.62 -2.59 17.67
CA VAL A 301 1.54 -2.75 16.68
C VAL A 301 1.04 -1.38 16.26
N THR A 302 0.70 -1.18 14.99
CA THR A 302 0.07 0.07 14.57
C THR A 302 -1.45 0.04 14.78
N ALA A 303 -2.13 1.16 14.49
CA ALA A 303 -3.59 1.18 14.53
C ALA A 303 -4.23 0.23 13.49
N GLY A 304 -3.61 0.02 12.32
CA GLY A 304 -4.25 -0.67 11.20
C GLY A 304 -3.30 -1.58 10.44
N GLY A 305 -3.76 -2.79 10.08
CA GLY A 305 -2.90 -3.85 9.57
C GLY A 305 -2.50 -3.75 8.09
N PHE A 306 -2.81 -2.65 7.41
CA PHE A 306 -2.65 -2.50 5.96
C PHE A 306 -1.26 -2.02 5.50
N PHE A 307 -0.29 -1.90 6.41
CA PHE A 307 1.08 -1.54 6.06
C PHE A 307 1.94 -2.77 5.76
N SER A 308 2.88 -2.65 4.82
CA SER A 308 3.90 -3.67 4.62
C SER A 308 4.99 -3.59 5.70
N ILE A 309 5.42 -4.70 6.29
CA ILE A 309 6.47 -4.74 7.34
C ILE A 309 7.78 -4.08 6.88
N GLY A 310 8.19 -4.28 5.63
CA GLY A 310 9.38 -3.66 5.06
C GLY A 310 9.25 -2.13 4.99
N GLY A 311 8.08 -1.63 4.61
CA GLY A 311 7.79 -0.20 4.65
C GLY A 311 7.81 0.36 6.07
N MET A 312 7.19 -0.34 7.01
CA MET A 312 7.12 0.07 8.42
C MET A 312 8.49 0.09 9.10
N THR A 313 9.41 -0.80 8.72
CA THR A 313 10.78 -0.83 9.26
C THR A 313 11.74 0.11 8.51
N ALA A 314 11.43 0.48 7.27
CA ALA A 314 12.18 1.46 6.49
C ALA A 314 11.97 2.90 6.96
N VAL A 315 10.83 3.20 7.57
CA VAL A 315 10.55 4.45 8.28
C VAL A 315 10.37 4.16 9.78
N ASP A 316 10.18 5.19 10.59
CA ASP A 316 10.05 5.10 12.05
C ASP A 316 8.61 4.85 12.52
N VAL A 317 7.90 3.93 11.84
CA VAL A 317 6.54 3.53 12.23
C VAL A 317 6.53 2.98 13.65
N HIS A 318 5.54 3.39 14.42
CA HIS A 318 5.38 3.06 15.83
C HIS A 318 3.94 2.71 16.14
N GLY A 319 3.75 2.18 17.36
CA GLY A 319 2.47 1.83 17.91
C GLY A 319 2.10 2.68 19.11
N GLY A 320 1.05 2.24 19.81
CA GLY A 320 0.65 2.76 21.11
C GLY A 320 1.36 2.09 22.30
N THR A 321 2.30 1.17 22.10
CA THR A 321 2.97 0.47 23.21
C THR A 321 3.82 1.44 24.05
N VAL A 322 3.34 1.80 25.25
CA VAL A 322 3.89 2.90 26.06
C VAL A 322 5.38 2.68 26.40
N ASP A 323 5.72 1.46 26.82
CA ASP A 323 7.11 1.07 27.13
C ASP A 323 7.84 0.43 25.94
N GLY A 324 7.23 0.47 24.76
CA GLY A 324 7.75 -0.11 23.53
C GLY A 324 8.43 0.95 22.65
N PRO A 325 9.47 0.56 21.90
CA PRO A 325 10.04 1.43 20.87
C PRO A 325 9.21 1.38 19.58
N ILE A 326 9.67 2.11 18.56
CA ILE A 326 9.18 1.99 17.18
C ILE A 326 9.29 0.55 16.67
N LEU A 327 8.51 0.16 15.66
CA LEU A 327 8.49 -1.22 15.14
C LEU A 327 9.87 -1.68 14.68
N ALA A 328 10.64 -0.82 14.01
CA ALA A 328 11.97 -1.16 13.51
C ALA A 328 12.92 -1.66 14.61
N GLU A 329 12.76 -1.17 15.85
CA GLU A 329 13.59 -1.59 17.00
C GLU A 329 13.26 -3.00 17.49
N THR A 330 12.10 -3.54 17.10
CA THR A 330 11.72 -4.94 17.35
C THR A 330 12.38 -5.90 16.35
N ALA A 331 12.92 -5.40 15.23
CA ALA A 331 13.61 -6.21 14.23
C ALA A 331 15.04 -6.52 14.69
N SER A 332 15.33 -7.78 14.98
CA SER A 332 16.64 -8.25 15.44
C SER A 332 17.60 -8.59 14.29
N SER A 333 17.09 -8.76 13.06
CA SER A 333 17.91 -9.00 11.88
C SER A 333 17.23 -8.55 10.58
N PHE A 334 18.03 -8.12 9.61
CA PHE A 334 17.64 -7.82 8.23
C PHE A 334 18.55 -8.56 7.25
N THR A 335 17.98 -9.17 6.22
CA THR A 335 18.74 -9.59 5.04
C THR A 335 18.48 -8.59 3.92
N ILE A 336 19.54 -8.00 3.38
CA ILE A 336 19.49 -6.93 2.37
C ILE A 336 20.24 -7.38 1.12
N MET A 337 19.59 -7.29 -0.03
CA MET A 337 20.19 -7.45 -1.33
C MET A 337 20.81 -6.13 -1.81
N ASN A 338 22.12 -6.16 -2.04
CA ASN A 338 22.94 -5.00 -2.32
C ASN A 338 22.98 -4.59 -3.81
N ALA A 339 23.71 -3.49 -4.03
CA ALA A 339 24.22 -2.96 -5.29
C ALA A 339 24.54 -4.00 -6.36
N ASP A 340 25.20 -5.09 -5.96
CA ASP A 340 25.75 -6.15 -6.81
C ASP A 340 24.85 -7.39 -6.94
N GLY A 341 23.72 -7.43 -6.21
CA GLY A 341 22.77 -8.54 -6.21
C GLY A 341 23.08 -9.60 -5.15
N LYS A 342 24.12 -9.40 -4.32
CA LYS A 342 24.40 -10.30 -3.19
C LYS A 342 23.56 -9.91 -1.98
N GLU A 343 23.14 -10.91 -1.22
CA GLU A 343 22.52 -10.71 0.08
C GLU A 343 23.55 -10.59 1.20
N GLN A 344 23.28 -9.70 2.14
CA GLN A 344 24.00 -9.57 3.40
C GLN A 344 22.99 -9.56 4.55
N THR A 345 23.24 -10.39 5.56
CA THR A 345 22.50 -10.34 6.83
C THR A 345 23.16 -9.35 7.78
N ILE A 346 22.34 -8.48 8.36
CA ILE A 346 22.69 -7.49 9.37
C ILE A 346 21.91 -7.82 10.65
N ASP A 347 22.62 -7.95 11.76
CA ASP A 347 22.08 -8.34 13.07
C ASP A 347 22.96 -7.77 14.22
N ALA A 348 22.70 -8.20 15.45
CA ALA A 348 23.47 -7.77 16.62
C ALA A 348 24.95 -8.21 16.61
N ASN A 349 25.31 -9.24 15.83
CA ASN A 349 26.67 -9.76 15.74
C ASN A 349 27.46 -9.15 14.57
N SER A 350 26.80 -8.34 13.73
CA SER A 350 27.43 -7.67 12.61
C SER A 350 28.53 -6.71 13.10
N PRO A 351 29.75 -6.76 12.53
CA PRO A 351 30.85 -5.92 12.98
C PRO A 351 30.50 -4.43 12.93
N SER A 352 30.87 -3.71 13.99
CA SER A 352 30.66 -2.26 14.04
C SER A 352 31.47 -1.54 12.95
N VAL A 353 30.88 -0.51 12.35
CA VAL A 353 31.52 0.35 11.35
C VAL A 353 31.64 1.75 11.94
N ASN A 354 32.88 2.21 12.13
CA ASN A 354 33.17 3.52 12.75
C ASN A 354 32.49 3.74 14.11
N GLY A 355 32.42 2.69 14.94
CA GLY A 355 31.78 2.75 16.26
C GLY A 355 30.25 2.61 16.27
N TRP A 356 29.63 2.40 15.11
CA TRP A 356 28.18 2.20 14.99
C TRP A 356 27.84 0.75 14.66
N SER A 357 26.74 0.25 15.22
CA SER A 357 26.19 -1.05 14.83
C SER A 357 25.47 -0.92 13.47
N PRO A 358 25.76 -1.76 12.47
CA PRO A 358 25.02 -1.79 11.21
C PRO A 358 23.50 -1.95 11.38
N LEU A 359 23.06 -2.63 12.45
CA LEU A 359 21.63 -2.81 12.75
C LEU A 359 20.93 -1.47 13.02
N GLN A 360 21.63 -0.49 13.61
CA GLN A 360 21.08 0.86 13.82
C GLN A 360 20.83 1.61 12.50
N PHE A 361 21.47 1.20 11.40
CA PHE A 361 21.29 1.76 10.07
C PHE A 361 20.27 0.98 9.24
N ALA A 362 20.22 -0.35 9.41
CA ALA A 362 19.22 -1.19 8.75
C ALA A 362 17.80 -0.86 9.21
N ARG A 363 17.65 -0.57 10.51
CA ARG A 363 16.43 0.02 11.09
C ARG A 363 16.27 1.45 10.58
N VAL A 364 15.10 1.81 10.06
CA VAL A 364 14.80 3.13 9.47
C VAL A 364 15.82 3.48 8.36
N SER A 365 16.04 2.56 7.43
CA SER A 365 16.99 2.74 6.33
C SER A 365 16.52 3.70 5.23
N LEU A 366 15.25 4.11 5.26
CA LEU A 366 14.58 4.88 4.21
C LEU A 366 14.69 4.20 2.82
N GLY A 367 14.93 2.88 2.80
CA GLY A 367 15.23 2.10 1.60
C GLY A 367 16.57 2.41 0.94
N GLY A 368 17.46 3.17 1.57
CA GLY A 368 18.71 3.64 0.95
C GLY A 368 19.85 2.62 0.91
N LEU A 369 19.74 1.50 1.64
CA LEU A 369 20.82 0.51 1.77
C LEU A 369 20.77 -0.61 0.73
N GLY A 370 19.59 -0.87 0.16
CA GLY A 370 19.34 -2.02 -0.72
C GLY A 370 17.89 -2.50 -0.64
N ILE A 371 17.63 -3.66 -1.23
CA ILE A 371 16.32 -4.31 -1.16
C ILE A 371 16.32 -5.27 0.02
N VAL A 372 15.59 -4.93 1.09
CA VAL A 372 15.38 -5.88 2.20
C VAL A 372 14.62 -7.08 1.65
N THR A 373 15.11 -8.31 1.86
CA THR A 373 14.45 -9.55 1.41
C THR A 373 13.90 -10.37 2.59
N LYS A 374 14.46 -10.20 3.79
CA LYS A 374 14.02 -10.89 5.02
C LYS A 374 14.17 -9.98 6.24
N ILE A 375 13.26 -10.12 7.19
CA ILE A 375 13.28 -9.42 8.48
C ILE A 375 12.99 -10.44 9.57
N VAL A 376 13.79 -10.46 10.64
CA VAL A 376 13.49 -11.21 11.87
C VAL A 376 12.96 -10.23 12.90
N LEU A 377 11.72 -10.41 13.33
CA LEU A 377 11.06 -9.60 14.35
C LEU A 377 10.98 -10.37 15.66
N ASP A 378 11.22 -9.68 16.77
CA ASP A 378 10.92 -10.21 18.08
C ASP A 378 9.44 -10.01 18.42
N VAL A 379 8.82 -11.05 18.97
CA VAL A 379 7.38 -11.11 19.29
C VAL A 379 7.17 -11.43 20.78
N LEU A 380 5.93 -11.34 21.23
CA LEU A 380 5.50 -11.68 22.58
C LEU A 380 4.66 -12.96 22.58
N PRO A 381 4.62 -13.72 23.68
CA PRO A 381 3.62 -14.76 23.89
C PRO A 381 2.21 -14.17 23.92
N ARG A 382 1.26 -14.88 23.30
CA ARG A 382 -0.19 -14.62 23.35
C ARG A 382 -0.91 -15.97 23.47
N PRO A 383 -0.89 -16.63 24.65
CA PRO A 383 -1.49 -17.96 24.80
C PRO A 383 -3.01 -18.00 24.60
N TYR A 384 -3.68 -16.85 24.75
CA TYR A 384 -5.14 -16.71 24.63
C TYR A 384 -5.49 -15.41 23.89
N ALA A 385 -6.66 -15.36 23.25
CA ALA A 385 -7.16 -14.13 22.66
C ALA A 385 -7.28 -13.03 23.73
N THR A 386 -7.83 -13.40 24.90
CA THR A 386 -7.98 -12.59 26.11
C THR A 386 -6.68 -12.19 26.80
N THR A 387 -5.51 -12.59 26.28
CA THR A 387 -4.23 -11.97 26.67
C THR A 387 -4.23 -10.48 26.33
N LEU A 388 -5.03 -10.05 25.36
CA LEU A 388 -5.24 -8.64 25.05
C LEU A 388 -6.63 -8.20 25.54
N LYS A 389 -6.67 -7.17 26.38
CA LYS A 389 -7.91 -6.57 26.87
C LYS A 389 -7.97 -5.11 26.46
N GLY A 390 -8.82 -4.82 25.49
CA GLY A 390 -9.06 -3.46 25.02
C GLY A 390 -10.13 -2.72 25.82
N GLU A 391 -10.00 -1.39 25.85
CA GLU A 391 -10.94 -0.46 26.44
C GLU A 391 -10.98 0.84 25.61
N VAL A 392 -12.15 1.48 25.57
CA VAL A 392 -12.36 2.80 24.97
C VAL A 392 -12.95 3.71 26.04
N LYS A 393 -12.35 4.88 26.24
CA LYS A 393 -12.83 5.88 27.20
C LYS A 393 -12.71 7.29 26.66
N ASN A 394 -13.74 8.09 26.93
CA ASN A 394 -13.69 9.52 26.71
C ASN A 394 -13.29 10.22 28.03
N TYR A 395 -12.57 11.34 27.92
CA TYR A 395 -12.24 12.21 29.02
C TYR A 395 -12.40 13.68 28.64
N LEU A 396 -12.96 14.47 29.56
CA LEU A 396 -12.88 15.93 29.55
C LEU A 396 -11.78 16.40 30.50
N CYS A 397 -10.71 16.99 29.96
CA CYS A 397 -9.66 17.67 30.72
C CYS A 397 -9.71 19.17 30.42
N GLU A 398 -10.31 19.95 31.31
CA GLU A 398 -10.55 21.40 31.10
C GLU A 398 -9.25 22.22 31.05
N ASP A 399 -8.20 21.73 31.70
CA ASP A 399 -6.90 22.41 31.76
C ASP A 399 -5.72 21.43 31.83
N LYS A 400 -4.51 22.01 31.85
CA LYS A 400 -3.24 21.28 31.96
C LYS A 400 -3.17 20.41 33.22
N ALA A 401 -3.70 20.87 34.35
CA ALA A 401 -3.61 20.13 35.62
C ALA A 401 -4.52 18.89 35.59
N ALA A 402 -5.74 19.02 35.06
CA ALA A 402 -6.66 17.92 34.82
C ALA A 402 -6.05 16.89 33.86
N PHE A 403 -5.45 17.34 32.76
CA PHE A 403 -4.74 16.47 31.82
C PHE A 403 -3.61 15.68 32.50
N ILE A 404 -2.70 16.37 33.21
CA ILE A 404 -1.59 15.73 33.92
C ILE A 404 -2.11 14.70 34.91
N SER A 405 -3.12 15.05 35.72
CA SER A 405 -3.68 14.14 36.71
C SER A 405 -4.30 12.89 36.08
N THR A 406 -4.97 13.03 34.93
CA THR A 406 -5.62 11.92 34.22
C THR A 406 -4.56 11.01 33.59
N PHE A 407 -3.65 11.56 32.81
CA PHE A 407 -2.65 10.80 32.07
C PHE A 407 -1.57 10.16 32.95
N LYS A 408 -1.20 10.80 34.07
CA LYS A 408 -0.26 10.20 35.02
C LYS A 408 -0.79 8.88 35.57
N LYS A 409 -2.10 8.77 35.84
CA LYS A 409 -2.73 7.53 36.31
C LYS A 409 -2.68 6.42 35.26
N MET A 410 -2.87 6.76 33.99
CA MET A 410 -2.91 5.82 32.86
C MET A 410 -1.53 5.38 32.36
N LEU A 411 -0.48 6.13 32.64
CA LEU A 411 0.88 5.85 32.14
C LEU A 411 1.81 5.28 33.20
N THR A 412 1.70 5.77 34.44
CA THR A 412 2.63 5.41 35.53
C THR A 412 1.91 5.03 36.83
N GLY A 413 0.60 5.23 36.92
CA GLY A 413 -0.19 5.00 38.12
C GLY A 413 -0.83 3.61 38.21
N PRO A 414 -1.79 3.43 39.15
CA PRO A 414 -2.46 2.15 39.37
C PRO A 414 -3.34 1.66 38.21
N SER A 415 -3.65 2.54 37.26
CA SER A 415 -4.44 2.25 36.06
C SER A 415 -3.57 2.27 34.80
N LYS A 416 -2.28 1.92 34.95
CA LYS A 416 -1.34 1.90 33.84
C LYS A 416 -1.81 0.96 32.74
N HIS A 417 -1.81 1.45 31.51
CA HIS A 417 -2.04 0.67 30.31
C HIS A 417 -0.74 0.29 29.61
N ASP A 418 -0.70 -0.90 29.00
CA ASP A 418 0.47 -1.37 28.24
C ASP A 418 0.54 -0.71 26.84
N ARG A 419 -0.62 -0.54 26.21
CA ARG A 419 -0.78 0.12 24.91
C ARG A 419 -1.84 1.20 25.01
N MET A 420 -1.58 2.36 24.43
CA MET A 420 -2.50 3.49 24.41
C MET A 420 -2.32 4.34 23.15
N GLU A 421 -3.44 4.70 22.54
CA GLU A 421 -3.54 5.65 21.43
C GLU A 421 -4.62 6.67 21.77
N VAL A 422 -4.33 7.95 21.56
CA VAL A 422 -5.20 9.03 22.02
C VAL A 422 -5.53 9.99 20.90
N PHE A 423 -6.81 10.35 20.85
CA PHE A 423 -7.36 11.32 19.94
C PHE A 423 -7.77 12.56 20.72
N TYR A 424 -7.31 13.73 20.27
CA TYR A 424 -7.55 15.01 20.90
C TYR A 424 -8.30 15.97 19.97
N THR A 425 -9.28 16.68 20.52
CA THR A 425 -9.97 17.78 19.83
C THR A 425 -9.89 19.07 20.64
N PRO A 426 -9.48 20.20 20.02
CA PRO A 426 -9.46 21.49 20.69
C PRO A 426 -10.86 22.11 20.84
N TYR A 427 -11.87 21.56 20.14
CA TYR A 427 -13.21 22.17 20.07
C TYR A 427 -14.04 22.01 21.35
N ALA A 428 -13.72 21.03 22.20
CA ALA A 428 -14.40 20.75 23.46
C ALA A 428 -14.24 21.87 24.52
N ALA A 429 -13.13 22.61 24.48
CA ALA A 429 -12.85 23.69 25.42
C ALA A 429 -13.48 25.04 24.99
N ALA A 430 -14.20 25.08 23.87
CA ALA A 430 -14.76 26.32 23.35
C ALA A 430 -16.11 26.63 24.01
N PRO A 431 -16.25 27.78 24.69
CA PRO A 431 -17.43 28.11 25.51
C PRO A 431 -18.72 28.32 24.72
N ASN A 432 -18.69 28.31 23.37
CA ASN A 432 -19.79 28.74 22.50
C ASN A 432 -20.11 27.75 21.38
N LEU A 433 -20.08 26.43 21.63
CA LEU A 433 -20.59 25.46 20.65
C LEU A 433 -22.09 25.70 20.43
N PRO A 434 -22.57 25.93 19.19
CA PRO A 434 -23.99 26.22 18.90
C PRO A 434 -24.92 25.01 19.05
N PHE A 435 -24.41 23.85 19.48
CA PHE A 435 -25.17 22.62 19.67
C PHE A 435 -24.99 22.08 21.10
N PRO A 436 -26.03 21.49 21.71
CA PRO A 436 -25.98 20.90 23.06
C PRO A 436 -25.26 19.54 23.06
N VAL A 437 -24.06 19.47 22.49
CA VAL A 437 -23.25 18.27 22.44
C VAL A 437 -22.02 18.51 23.31
N SER A 438 -21.98 17.87 24.47
CA SER A 438 -20.77 17.80 25.28
C SER A 438 -19.74 16.99 24.48
N LEU A 439 -18.79 17.68 23.86
CA LEU A 439 -17.64 17.05 23.23
C LEU A 439 -16.57 16.89 24.30
N GLU A 440 -16.21 15.67 24.62
CA GLU A 440 -15.03 15.41 25.45
C GLU A 440 -13.77 15.64 24.60
N ASN A 441 -12.71 16.24 25.15
CA ASN A 441 -11.54 16.57 24.34
C ASN A 441 -10.65 15.37 24.05
N PHE A 442 -10.72 14.29 24.83
CA PHE A 442 -9.86 13.13 24.65
C PHE A 442 -10.67 11.86 24.49
N LEU A 443 -10.42 11.13 23.40
CA LEU A 443 -10.82 9.73 23.23
C LEU A 443 -9.57 8.88 23.36
N VAL A 444 -9.54 8.00 24.37
CA VAL A 444 -8.42 7.11 24.68
C VAL A 444 -8.80 5.68 24.32
N LEU A 445 -8.01 5.08 23.45
CA LEU A 445 -8.02 3.65 23.18
C LEU A 445 -6.86 3.01 23.93
N SER A 446 -7.11 1.95 24.68
CA SER A 446 -6.06 1.29 25.47
C SER A 446 -6.19 -0.22 25.42
N TRP A 447 -5.06 -0.93 25.46
CA TRP A 447 -5.01 -2.38 25.52
C TRP A 447 -3.98 -2.86 26.54
N ASP A 448 -4.43 -3.72 27.45
CA ASP A 448 -3.59 -4.33 28.49
C ASP A 448 -3.19 -5.75 28.09
N ILE A 449 -1.94 -6.09 28.37
CA ILE A 449 -1.37 -7.43 28.16
C ILE A 449 -1.52 -8.22 29.47
N VAL A 450 -2.51 -9.10 29.51
CA VAL A 450 -2.83 -9.92 30.67
C VAL A 450 -2.17 -11.29 30.54
N ASN A 451 -1.07 -11.52 31.27
CA ASN A 451 -0.30 -12.77 31.21
C ASN A 451 -1.11 -14.04 31.58
N ASN A 452 -2.10 -13.91 32.47
CA ASN A 452 -2.98 -15.01 32.88
C ASN A 452 -4.42 -14.49 33.00
N PRO A 453 -5.16 -14.37 31.89
CA PRO A 453 -6.51 -13.84 31.90
C PRO A 453 -7.46 -14.80 32.62
N ALA A 454 -8.50 -14.26 33.26
CA ALA A 454 -9.49 -15.04 34.00
C ALA A 454 -10.28 -15.96 33.06
N GLU A 455 -10.67 -15.44 31.90
CA GLU A 455 -11.23 -16.20 30.80
C GLU A 455 -10.13 -16.54 29.79
N LYS A 456 -10.08 -17.79 29.32
CA LYS A 456 -9.02 -18.33 28.47
C LYS A 456 -9.56 -18.72 27.11
N ILE A 457 -9.84 -17.72 26.27
CA ILE A 457 -10.37 -17.93 24.92
C ILE A 457 -9.20 -18.33 24.01
N PRO A 458 -9.28 -19.45 23.27
CA PRO A 458 -8.26 -19.80 22.28
C PRO A 458 -8.09 -18.70 21.22
N ASN A 459 -6.88 -18.54 20.68
CA ASN A 459 -6.69 -17.63 19.55
C ASN A 459 -7.40 -18.19 18.31
N GLU A 460 -8.15 -17.33 17.63
CA GLU A 460 -8.69 -17.61 16.31
C GLU A 460 -7.89 -16.84 15.26
N SER A 461 -7.69 -17.44 14.09
CA SER A 461 -7.01 -16.78 12.98
C SER A 461 -8.05 -16.26 12.00
N VAL A 462 -8.02 -14.95 11.76
CA VAL A 462 -8.60 -14.39 10.54
C VAL A 462 -7.66 -14.71 9.36
N THR A 463 -8.19 -14.78 8.15
CA THR A 463 -7.38 -14.92 6.93
C THR A 463 -7.56 -13.65 6.11
N PRO A 464 -6.72 -12.61 6.32
CA PRO A 464 -6.81 -11.40 5.53
C PRO A 464 -6.42 -11.67 4.07
N GLN A 465 -6.83 -10.78 3.17
CA GLN A 465 -6.34 -10.82 1.80
C GLN A 465 -4.82 -10.60 1.77
N THR A 466 -4.11 -11.39 0.97
CA THR A 466 -2.65 -11.25 0.88
C THR A 466 -2.28 -9.95 0.16
N ALA A 467 -1.12 -9.38 0.52
CA ALA A 467 -0.58 -8.22 -0.17
C ALA A 467 -0.47 -8.42 -1.69
N CYS A 468 -0.12 -9.64 -2.13
CA CYS A 468 -0.02 -9.97 -3.56
C CYS A 468 -1.38 -9.96 -4.26
N ALA A 469 -2.42 -10.49 -3.61
CA ALA A 469 -3.77 -10.48 -4.15
C ALA A 469 -4.29 -9.04 -4.33
N LEU A 470 -4.09 -8.19 -3.31
CA LEU A 470 -4.46 -6.77 -3.33
C LEU A 470 -3.69 -6.00 -4.41
N ALA A 471 -2.37 -6.20 -4.50
CA ALA A 471 -1.55 -5.59 -5.53
C ALA A 471 -2.01 -5.98 -6.95
N GLY A 472 -2.47 -7.22 -7.14
CA GLY A 472 -3.07 -7.69 -8.39
C GLY A 472 -4.37 -6.98 -8.78
N SER A 473 -5.06 -6.38 -7.80
CA SER A 473 -6.26 -5.56 -7.97
C SER A 473 -5.98 -4.04 -7.95
N ASP A 474 -4.71 -3.63 -7.90
CA ASP A 474 -4.27 -2.24 -7.67
C ASP A 474 -4.84 -1.62 -6.38
N GLU A 475 -5.06 -2.44 -5.36
CA GLU A 475 -5.52 -2.03 -4.04
C GLU A 475 -4.31 -1.92 -3.10
N PHE A 476 -4.03 -0.71 -2.61
CA PHE A 476 -2.90 -0.43 -1.74
C PHE A 476 -3.30 0.47 -0.58
N GLY A 477 -2.72 0.22 0.60
CA GLY A 477 -2.97 0.99 1.81
C GLY A 477 -4.32 0.67 2.46
N ALA A 478 -4.83 1.61 3.23
CA ALA A 478 -6.09 1.44 3.97
C ALA A 478 -7.29 1.41 3.00
N PRO A 479 -8.24 0.47 3.18
CA PRO A 479 -9.57 0.58 2.60
C PRO A 479 -10.22 1.91 3.00
N TYR A 480 -11.06 2.46 2.13
CA TYR A 480 -11.75 3.72 2.41
C TYR A 480 -12.91 3.50 3.38
N VAL A 481 -13.11 4.42 4.31
CA VAL A 481 -14.34 4.46 5.13
C VAL A 481 -15.55 4.55 4.21
N SER A 482 -16.42 3.55 4.30
CA SER A 482 -17.64 3.48 3.51
C SER A 482 -18.51 4.74 3.71
N GLY A 483 -19.05 5.29 2.61
CA GLY A 483 -19.87 6.50 2.61
C GLY A 483 -19.10 7.84 2.68
N ILE A 484 -17.93 7.90 3.35
CA ILE A 484 -17.11 9.13 3.39
C ILE A 484 -16.56 9.47 2.01
N LYS A 485 -16.03 8.46 1.32
CA LYS A 485 -15.36 8.61 0.01
C LYS A 485 -16.21 9.35 -1.01
N ASP A 486 -17.50 9.01 -1.08
CA ASP A 486 -18.35 9.43 -2.19
C ASP A 486 -19.14 10.72 -1.90
N PHE A 487 -19.42 11.02 -0.62
CA PHE A 487 -20.31 12.14 -0.26
C PHE A 487 -19.69 13.13 0.75
N ALA A 488 -18.88 12.65 1.70
CA ALA A 488 -18.38 13.50 2.78
C ALA A 488 -17.03 14.15 2.47
N LEU A 489 -16.18 13.57 1.61
CA LEU A 489 -14.84 14.11 1.34
C LEU A 489 -14.82 15.56 0.85
N PRO A 490 -15.61 15.98 -0.16
CA PRO A 490 -15.64 17.38 -0.59
C PRO A 490 -16.10 18.31 0.55
N SER A 491 -17.05 17.84 1.35
CA SER A 491 -17.64 18.56 2.48
C SER A 491 -16.64 18.78 3.61
N VAL A 492 -15.94 17.71 4.01
CA VAL A 492 -14.86 17.76 5.01
C VAL A 492 -13.74 18.69 4.53
N ARG A 493 -13.29 18.53 3.29
CA ARG A 493 -12.23 19.37 2.71
C ARG A 493 -12.60 20.84 2.76
N ALA A 494 -13.80 21.20 2.31
CA ALA A 494 -14.29 22.58 2.31
C ALA A 494 -14.39 23.16 3.73
N SER A 495 -14.84 22.37 4.71
CA SER A 495 -15.02 22.84 6.09
C SER A 495 -13.75 23.37 6.73
N GLN A 496 -12.59 22.79 6.39
CA GLN A 496 -11.28 23.19 6.94
C GLN A 496 -10.87 24.63 6.56
N TYR A 497 -11.58 25.26 5.61
CA TYR A 497 -11.27 26.59 5.09
C TYR A 497 -12.36 27.63 5.39
N TYR A 498 -13.36 27.27 6.21
CA TYR A 498 -14.39 28.23 6.64
C TYR A 498 -13.76 29.36 7.46
N PRO A 499 -14.31 30.60 7.41
CA PRO A 499 -13.84 31.69 8.26
C PRO A 499 -14.01 31.43 9.77
N ASN A 500 -14.90 30.51 10.17
CA ASN A 500 -15.19 30.21 11.56
C ASN A 500 -15.45 28.70 11.75
N ALA A 501 -14.71 28.07 12.67
CA ALA A 501 -14.80 26.65 13.02
C ALA A 501 -16.15 26.21 13.64
N TYR A 502 -17.04 27.16 13.95
CA TYR A 502 -18.31 26.92 14.63
C TYR A 502 -19.54 27.43 13.87
N ASP A 503 -19.38 28.15 12.76
CA ASP A 503 -20.52 28.79 12.11
C ASP A 503 -21.39 27.75 11.37
N PRO A 504 -22.64 27.51 11.84
CA PRO A 504 -23.51 26.48 11.28
C PRO A 504 -24.15 26.87 9.94
N PHE A 505 -23.99 28.11 9.48
CA PHE A 505 -24.63 28.62 8.26
C PHE A 505 -23.81 28.42 6.98
N HIS A 506 -22.72 27.65 7.05
CA HIS A 506 -21.91 27.30 5.89
C HIS A 506 -22.57 26.22 5.04
N THR A 507 -22.17 26.11 3.78
CA THR A 507 -22.59 25.00 2.90
C THR A 507 -21.36 24.19 2.52
N PRO A 508 -21.26 22.91 2.93
CA PRO A 508 -22.22 22.14 3.74
C PRO A 508 -22.29 22.57 5.22
N PRO A 509 -23.44 22.32 5.90
CA PRO A 509 -23.77 22.88 7.22
C PRO A 509 -23.05 22.21 8.41
N ILE A 510 -22.05 21.35 8.15
CA ILE A 510 -21.29 20.70 9.21
C ILE A 510 -19.98 21.48 9.39
N PRO A 511 -19.77 22.17 10.51
CA PRO A 511 -18.51 22.84 10.79
C PRO A 511 -17.38 21.82 11.05
N PRO A 512 -16.10 22.21 10.99
CA PRO A 512 -14.96 21.34 11.30
C PRO A 512 -15.10 20.56 12.61
N SER A 513 -15.60 21.21 13.66
CA SER A 513 -15.86 20.58 14.96
C SER A 513 -16.87 19.43 14.90
N GLY A 514 -17.89 19.54 14.04
CA GLY A 514 -18.85 18.46 13.78
C GLY A 514 -18.20 17.27 13.06
N PHE A 515 -17.31 17.53 12.09
CA PHE A 515 -16.55 16.47 11.43
C PHE A 515 -15.57 15.76 12.37
N VAL A 516 -14.93 16.48 13.30
CA VAL A 516 -14.10 15.85 14.33
C VAL A 516 -14.90 14.91 15.22
N LYS A 517 -16.12 15.30 15.63
CA LYS A 517 -16.99 14.40 16.40
C LYS A 517 -17.36 13.14 15.62
N ILE A 518 -17.74 13.29 14.34
CA ILE A 518 -18.03 12.16 13.46
C ILE A 518 -16.82 11.23 13.36
N ALA A 519 -15.61 11.78 13.20
CA ALA A 519 -14.38 11.01 13.14
C ALA A 519 -14.12 10.25 14.46
N MET A 520 -14.29 10.90 15.62
CA MET A 520 -14.18 10.25 16.94
C MET A 520 -15.19 9.11 17.10
N ASP A 521 -16.44 9.26 16.65
CA ASP A 521 -17.46 8.20 16.70
C ASP A 521 -17.09 7.00 15.83
N VAL A 522 -16.53 7.25 14.64
CA VAL A 522 -16.03 6.19 13.75
C VAL A 522 -14.86 5.46 14.40
N ILE A 523 -13.93 6.18 15.04
CA ILE A 523 -12.79 5.60 15.76
C ILE A 523 -13.28 4.72 16.92
N GLU A 524 -14.16 5.24 17.77
CA GLU A 524 -14.75 4.50 18.89
C GLU A 524 -15.48 3.24 18.41
N SER A 525 -16.27 3.34 17.33
CA SER A 525 -16.95 2.19 16.74
C SER A 525 -15.97 1.11 16.26
N GLN A 526 -14.94 1.49 15.51
CA GLN A 526 -13.94 0.53 15.00
C GLN A 526 -13.14 -0.12 16.14
N ALA A 527 -12.74 0.65 17.15
CA ALA A 527 -12.07 0.14 18.34
C ALA A 527 -12.94 -0.82 19.16
N ASN A 528 -14.22 -0.50 19.34
CA ASN A 528 -15.17 -1.41 20.01
C ASN A 528 -15.34 -2.73 19.24
N THR A 529 -15.40 -2.70 17.90
CA THR A 529 -15.41 -3.93 17.07
C THR A 529 -14.13 -4.73 17.24
N ALA A 530 -12.96 -4.09 17.24
CA ALA A 530 -11.68 -4.77 17.45
C ALA A 530 -11.58 -5.40 18.85
N ASN A 531 -12.08 -4.70 19.88
CA ASN A 531 -12.11 -5.19 21.25
C ASN A 531 -12.96 -6.46 21.42
N GLN A 532 -14.05 -6.61 20.66
CA GLN A 532 -14.89 -7.82 20.67
C GLN A 532 -14.16 -9.07 20.19
N VAL A 533 -13.11 -8.89 19.37
CA VAL A 533 -12.27 -9.99 18.85
C VAL A 533 -10.85 -9.96 19.45
N HIS A 534 -10.65 -9.21 20.54
CA HIS A 534 -9.37 -9.05 21.21
C HIS A 534 -8.24 -8.61 20.27
N SER A 535 -8.47 -7.64 19.41
CA SER A 535 -7.45 -7.07 18.53
C SER A 535 -7.14 -5.62 18.89
N ASP A 536 -5.88 -5.22 18.74
CA ASP A 536 -5.42 -3.84 18.76
C ASP A 536 -5.13 -3.28 17.36
N LEU A 537 -5.31 -4.08 16.31
CA LEU A 537 -5.44 -3.60 14.93
C LEU A 537 -6.87 -3.11 14.69
N TRP A 538 -7.21 -1.96 15.29
CA TRP A 538 -8.58 -1.46 15.29
C TRP A 538 -9.00 -0.73 14.01
N LEU A 539 -8.06 -0.12 13.29
CA LEU A 539 -8.32 0.67 12.10
C LEU A 539 -8.42 -0.24 10.87
N VAL A 540 -9.64 -0.58 10.48
CA VAL A 540 -9.95 -1.41 9.30
C VAL A 540 -10.25 -0.58 8.06
N GLU A 541 -10.79 0.63 8.23
CA GLU A 541 -11.08 1.59 7.16
C GLU A 541 -10.58 2.98 7.55
N SER A 542 -10.01 3.73 6.59
CA SER A 542 -9.46 5.07 6.82
C SER A 542 -9.84 6.05 5.69
N ALA A 543 -9.83 7.35 6.01
CA ALA A 543 -10.03 8.40 5.01
C ALA A 543 -8.68 8.82 4.41
N GLN A 544 -8.62 9.06 3.10
CA GLN A 544 -7.40 9.55 2.45
C GLN A 544 -7.05 10.97 2.92
N VAL A 545 -5.94 11.09 3.65
CA VAL A 545 -5.48 12.33 4.29
C VAL A 545 -3.98 12.49 4.17
N ILE A 546 -3.49 13.67 4.54
CA ILE A 546 -2.08 13.87 4.88
C ILE A 546 -1.86 13.94 6.38
N PHE A 547 -0.67 13.55 6.81
CA PHE A 547 -0.22 13.62 8.20
C PHE A 547 1.05 14.46 8.28
N MET A 548 1.13 15.34 9.26
CA MET A 548 2.38 15.88 9.77
C MET A 548 2.61 15.30 11.16
N SER A 549 3.81 14.79 11.41
CA SER A 549 4.06 14.00 12.62
C SER A 549 5.43 14.24 13.19
N TYR A 550 5.49 14.48 14.50
CA TYR A 550 6.71 14.84 15.20
C TYR A 550 6.88 14.05 16.50
N PHE A 551 8.08 13.53 16.70
CA PHE A 551 8.53 13.00 17.98
C PHE A 551 9.15 14.11 18.81
N ILE A 552 8.57 14.41 19.97
CA ILE A 552 9.09 15.38 20.92
C ILE A 552 9.60 14.61 22.15
N GLU A 553 10.89 14.74 22.45
CA GLU A 553 11.50 14.09 23.61
C GLU A 553 10.88 14.62 24.91
N LEU A 554 10.51 13.72 25.80
CA LEU A 554 9.98 14.01 27.13
C LEU A 554 11.08 13.80 28.17
N PRO A 555 11.12 14.58 29.26
CA PRO A 555 12.01 14.30 30.38
C PRO A 555 11.74 12.92 31.03
N ASP A 556 10.45 12.59 31.21
CA ASP A 556 9.92 11.31 31.70
C ASP A 556 8.40 11.26 31.43
N LEU A 557 7.67 10.22 31.85
CA LEU A 557 6.20 10.16 31.90
C LEU A 557 5.64 10.72 33.21
N ASP A 558 6.26 11.78 33.73
CA ASP A 558 5.88 12.47 34.96
C ASP A 558 5.11 13.78 34.70
N GLU A 559 4.95 14.61 35.72
CA GLU A 559 4.24 15.89 35.58
C GLU A 559 4.91 16.85 34.59
N LYS A 560 6.24 16.85 34.50
CA LYS A 560 6.97 17.72 33.57
C LYS A 560 6.84 17.22 32.14
N GLY A 561 6.95 15.91 31.93
CA GLY A 561 6.71 15.31 30.62
C GLY A 561 5.29 15.54 30.12
N LEU A 562 4.29 15.30 30.98
CA LEU A 562 2.88 15.50 30.61
C LEU A 562 2.53 16.98 30.43
N ALA A 563 3.15 17.90 31.18
CA ALA A 563 3.04 19.32 30.89
C ALA A 563 3.55 19.67 29.49
N LYS A 564 4.67 19.07 29.07
CA LYS A 564 5.23 19.25 27.72
C LYS A 564 4.31 18.67 26.64
N VAL A 565 3.64 17.55 26.89
CA VAL A 565 2.61 17.01 25.98
C VAL A 565 1.47 18.00 25.81
N TRP A 566 0.91 18.52 26.90
CA TRP A 566 -0.14 19.53 26.84
C TRP A 566 0.29 20.76 26.05
N ASP A 567 1.52 21.25 26.25
CA ASP A 567 2.05 22.39 25.51
C ASP A 567 2.12 22.11 24.01
N GLY A 568 2.50 20.89 23.61
CA GLY A 568 2.48 20.47 22.20
C GLY A 568 1.09 20.41 21.59
N LEU A 569 0.07 19.97 22.35
CA LEU A 569 -1.34 19.99 21.93
C LEU A 569 -1.88 21.43 21.83
N ALA A 570 -1.50 22.29 22.78
CA ALA A 570 -1.93 23.69 22.84
C ALA A 570 -1.44 24.51 21.65
N VAL A 571 -0.27 24.19 21.07
CA VAL A 571 0.20 24.79 19.80
C VAL A 571 -0.87 24.69 18.72
N VAL A 572 -1.44 23.50 18.53
CA VAL A 572 -2.47 23.28 17.50
C VAL A 572 -3.81 23.86 17.96
N GLY A 573 -4.18 23.65 19.22
CA GLY A 573 -5.46 24.11 19.76
C GLY A 573 -5.63 25.63 19.67
N ASN A 574 -4.58 26.40 19.99
CA ASN A 574 -4.60 27.86 19.93
C ASN A 574 -4.82 28.36 18.51
N GLN A 575 -4.16 27.77 17.51
CA GLN A 575 -4.28 28.19 16.11
C GLN A 575 -5.59 27.73 15.46
N THR A 576 -6.09 26.54 15.83
CA THR A 576 -7.28 25.93 15.20
C THR A 576 -8.54 26.76 15.42
N ILE A 577 -8.63 27.49 16.52
CA ILE A 577 -9.82 28.27 16.89
C ILE A 577 -9.76 29.73 16.43
N GLU A 578 -8.66 30.16 15.79
CA GLU A 578 -8.51 31.51 15.26
C GLU A 578 -9.45 31.74 14.07
N GLN A 579 -10.01 32.95 13.98
CA GLN A 579 -10.87 33.32 12.85
C GLN A 579 -10.05 33.38 11.56
N ASP A 580 -10.64 32.94 10.45
CA ASP A 580 -10.04 32.92 9.11
C ASP A 580 -8.80 32.02 8.96
N ALA A 581 -8.48 31.20 9.97
CA ALA A 581 -7.40 30.21 9.92
C ALA A 581 -7.79 28.96 9.11
N PHE A 582 -6.86 28.01 9.00
CA PHE A 582 -7.19 26.63 8.65
C PHE A 582 -7.72 25.92 9.90
N HIS A 583 -8.77 25.12 9.74
CA HIS A 583 -9.40 24.37 10.82
C HIS A 583 -9.21 22.87 10.61
N ILE A 584 -8.86 22.14 11.67
CA ILE A 584 -8.74 20.68 11.58
C ILE A 584 -10.15 20.06 11.57
N ALA A 585 -10.40 19.14 10.65
CA ALA A 585 -11.64 18.35 10.59
C ALA A 585 -11.43 16.90 11.09
N ALA A 586 -10.24 16.61 11.65
CA ALA A 586 -9.81 15.36 12.27
C ALA A 586 -9.42 15.66 13.71
N PRO A 587 -9.58 14.69 14.62
CA PRO A 587 -8.85 14.77 15.87
C PRO A 587 -7.34 14.72 15.60
N LEU A 588 -6.58 15.42 16.43
CA LEU A 588 -5.15 15.17 16.60
C LEU A 588 -4.98 13.77 17.15
N GLU A 589 -3.95 13.05 16.71
CA GLU A 589 -3.60 11.75 17.24
C GLU A 589 -2.28 11.87 18.00
N PHE A 590 -2.14 11.17 19.13
CA PHE A 590 -0.86 11.07 19.80
C PHE A 590 -0.64 9.75 20.52
N ARG A 591 0.63 9.35 20.57
CA ARG A 591 1.08 8.09 21.15
C ARG A 591 2.38 8.30 21.93
N PHE A 592 2.56 7.55 23.01
CA PHE A 592 3.80 7.53 23.77
C PHE A 592 4.72 6.44 23.23
N VAL A 593 5.99 6.78 23.01
CA VAL A 593 6.97 5.88 22.40
C VAL A 593 8.24 5.91 23.23
N LYS A 594 8.75 4.73 23.60
CA LYS A 594 10.05 4.64 24.27
C LYS A 594 11.18 4.86 23.27
N SER A 595 12.23 5.55 23.70
CA SER A 595 13.40 5.82 22.88
C SER A 595 14.05 4.55 22.32
N GLY A 596 14.58 4.66 21.11
CA GLY A 596 15.44 3.65 20.49
C GLY A 596 16.82 4.21 20.14
N ASN A 597 17.72 3.35 19.64
CA ASN A 597 19.05 3.75 19.18
C ASN A 597 19.20 3.70 17.65
N THR A 598 18.09 3.58 16.92
CA THR A 598 18.04 3.61 15.46
C THR A 598 18.48 4.97 14.93
N ALA A 599 19.57 4.98 14.15
CA ALA A 599 20.30 6.19 13.79
C ALA A 599 19.44 7.23 13.05
N MET A 600 18.45 6.80 12.27
CA MET A 600 17.62 7.69 11.45
C MET A 600 16.26 8.04 12.07
N SER A 601 15.90 7.44 13.21
CA SER A 601 14.62 7.66 13.86
C SER A 601 14.49 9.08 14.43
N GLY A 602 13.27 9.63 14.39
CA GLY A 602 12.92 10.82 15.18
C GLY A 602 12.93 10.58 16.69
N SER A 603 12.73 9.33 17.13
CA SER A 603 12.76 8.90 18.56
C SER A 603 14.13 8.36 19.01
N TYR A 604 15.21 8.73 18.31
CA TYR A 604 16.56 8.33 18.69
C TYR A 604 16.99 8.99 20.00
N SER A 605 17.49 8.19 20.93
CA SER A 605 18.26 8.68 22.08
C SER A 605 19.33 7.68 22.49
N THR A 606 20.45 8.19 23.00
CA THR A 606 21.50 7.37 23.62
C THR A 606 21.15 6.98 25.06
N LYS A 607 20.10 7.58 25.63
CA LYS A 607 19.63 7.32 26.99
C LYS A 607 18.19 6.81 26.91
N PRO A 608 17.81 5.84 27.76
CA PRO A 608 16.40 5.47 27.89
C PRO A 608 15.57 6.69 28.27
N THR A 609 14.65 7.07 27.42
CA THR A 609 13.71 8.18 27.61
C THR A 609 12.39 7.88 26.90
N TYR A 610 11.42 8.79 26.99
CA TYR A 610 10.15 8.72 26.29
C TYR A 610 10.01 9.85 25.30
N PHE A 611 9.21 9.61 24.27
CA PHE A 611 8.80 10.60 23.29
C PHE A 611 7.27 10.62 23.25
N ILE A 612 6.73 11.80 23.03
CA ILE A 612 5.37 11.91 22.49
C ILE A 612 5.49 12.01 20.98
N ASN A 613 4.74 11.17 20.26
CA ASN A 613 4.48 11.40 18.86
C ASN A 613 3.16 12.16 18.73
N LEU A 614 3.19 13.32 18.07
CA LEU A 614 2.01 14.14 17.77
C LEU A 614 1.73 14.09 16.27
N ASP A 615 0.53 13.67 15.89
CA ASP A 615 0.05 13.53 14.52
C ASP A 615 -1.04 14.56 14.24
N LEU A 616 -0.78 15.44 13.28
CA LEU A 616 -1.72 16.43 12.73
C LEU A 616 -2.21 15.99 11.35
N ILE A 617 -3.53 15.93 11.18
CA ILE A 617 -4.19 15.41 9.98
C ILE A 617 -4.84 16.53 9.17
N GLY A 618 -4.69 16.48 7.84
CA GLY A 618 -5.40 17.36 6.92
C GLY A 618 -6.02 16.61 5.74
N TRP A 619 -7.26 16.92 5.38
CA TRP A 619 -7.85 16.42 4.15
C TRP A 619 -7.45 17.29 2.97
N ILE A 620 -6.94 16.63 1.94
CA ILE A 620 -6.47 17.27 0.71
C ILE A 620 -7.09 16.62 -0.51
N GLU A 621 -7.13 17.37 -1.61
CA GLU A 621 -7.28 16.78 -2.94
C GLU A 621 -6.00 16.02 -3.32
N PRO A 622 -6.09 14.84 -3.95
CA PRO A 622 -4.95 14.08 -4.50
C PRO A 622 -4.13 14.85 -5.55
N SER A 623 -3.30 15.79 -5.09
CA SER A 623 -2.60 16.80 -5.88
C SER A 623 -1.13 16.87 -5.45
N PRO A 624 -0.21 17.35 -6.31
CA PRO A 624 1.17 17.60 -5.90
C PRO A 624 1.21 18.49 -4.66
N ALA A 625 2.12 18.22 -3.73
CA ALA A 625 2.19 18.97 -2.47
C ALA A 625 2.46 20.48 -2.64
N ALA A 626 3.03 20.89 -3.77
CA ALA A 626 3.21 22.30 -4.13
C ALA A 626 1.90 23.03 -4.50
N GLU A 627 0.81 22.30 -4.71
CA GLU A 627 -0.53 22.83 -5.03
C GLU A 627 -1.47 22.85 -3.82
N TYR A 628 -0.98 22.47 -2.64
CA TYR A 628 -1.81 22.53 -1.45
C TYR A 628 -2.26 23.95 -1.13
N PRO A 629 -3.47 24.13 -0.58
CA PRO A 629 -3.98 25.46 -0.26
C PRO A 629 -3.08 26.22 0.71
N THR A 630 -2.89 27.51 0.44
CA THR A 630 -2.03 28.40 1.24
C THR A 630 -2.36 28.40 2.73
N LYS A 631 -3.65 28.41 3.11
CA LYS A 631 -4.06 28.37 4.52
C LYS A 631 -3.60 27.08 5.23
N LEU A 632 -3.69 25.93 4.55
CA LEU A 632 -3.20 24.66 5.08
C LEU A 632 -1.69 24.71 5.24
N LEU A 633 -0.95 25.13 4.20
CA LEU A 633 0.50 25.21 4.25
C LEU A 633 0.98 26.15 5.38
N GLN A 634 0.31 27.30 5.54
CA GLN A 634 0.63 28.26 6.59
C GLN A 634 0.41 27.67 8.00
N PHE A 635 -0.75 27.06 8.23
CA PHE A 635 -1.06 26.43 9.52
C PHE A 635 -0.07 25.31 9.88
N PHE A 636 0.21 24.42 8.92
CA PHE A 636 1.19 23.35 9.15
C PHE A 636 2.59 23.90 9.39
N ALA A 637 3.00 24.96 8.68
CA ALA A 637 4.28 25.63 8.89
C ALA A 637 4.42 26.24 10.29
N ASP A 638 3.35 26.85 10.80
CA ASP A 638 3.35 27.51 12.10
C ASP A 638 3.39 26.49 13.24
N VAL A 639 2.56 25.44 13.18
CA VAL A 639 2.62 24.30 14.10
C VAL A 639 4.00 23.63 14.07
N GLU A 640 4.56 23.40 12.87
CA GLU A 640 5.85 22.73 12.71
C GLU A 640 7.00 23.51 13.36
N ARG A 641 7.01 24.85 13.24
CA ARG A 641 8.02 25.68 13.89
C ARG A 641 8.02 25.51 15.40
N ASP A 642 6.83 25.54 16.01
CA ASP A 642 6.70 25.43 17.46
C ASP A 642 7.10 24.04 17.94
N TRP A 643 6.68 22.97 17.25
CA TRP A 643 7.10 21.61 17.58
C TRP A 643 8.62 21.40 17.40
N VAL A 644 9.23 21.96 16.36
CA VAL A 644 10.69 21.93 16.19
C VAL A 644 11.40 22.72 17.31
N ALA A 645 10.87 23.88 17.71
CA ALA A 645 11.40 24.67 18.82
C ALA A 645 11.34 23.92 20.17
N MET A 646 10.38 23.00 20.34
CA MET A 646 10.29 22.09 21.48
C MET A 646 11.29 20.91 21.44
N GLY A 647 12.14 20.86 20.42
CA GLY A 647 13.08 19.75 20.15
C GLY A 647 12.48 18.62 19.34
N GLY A 648 11.36 18.87 18.65
CA GLY A 648 10.69 17.88 17.81
C GLY A 648 11.51 17.46 16.60
N LEU A 649 11.47 16.17 16.27
CA LEU A 649 12.00 15.60 15.03
C LEU A 649 10.88 14.92 14.23
N PRO A 650 10.87 15.07 12.89
CA PRO A 650 9.78 14.54 12.07
C PRO A 650 9.81 13.01 12.01
N HIS A 651 8.63 12.41 11.95
CA HIS A 651 8.44 11.03 11.55
C HIS A 651 8.73 10.88 10.04
N ASN A 652 9.72 10.06 9.69
CA ASN A 652 10.24 9.88 8.35
C ASN A 652 9.22 9.33 7.33
N GLY A 653 8.12 8.74 7.78
CA GLY A 653 7.01 8.27 6.92
C GLY A 653 5.90 9.29 6.61
N LYS A 654 5.90 10.47 7.23
CA LYS A 654 4.84 11.48 7.12
C LYS A 654 5.35 12.76 6.43
N MET A 655 4.48 13.76 6.28
CA MET A 655 4.85 15.06 5.70
C MET A 655 5.58 15.94 6.72
N TYR A 656 6.57 16.70 6.27
CA TYR A 656 7.30 17.68 7.08
C TYR A 656 8.06 18.66 6.19
N GLY A 657 8.63 19.72 6.76
CA GLY A 657 9.33 20.79 6.06
C GLY A 657 8.38 21.76 5.38
N PHE A 658 7.31 22.16 6.08
CA PHE A 658 6.32 23.14 5.65
C PHE A 658 6.80 24.59 5.84
N TYR A 659 7.96 24.82 6.46
CA TYR A 659 8.61 26.13 6.49
C TYR A 659 10.09 26.07 6.10
N ASP A 660 10.61 27.18 5.59
CA ASP A 660 12.04 27.38 5.38
C ASP A 660 12.67 28.04 6.63
N PRO A 661 13.63 27.39 7.32
CA PRO A 661 14.26 27.94 8.52
C PRO A 661 15.09 29.21 8.28
N HIS A 662 15.34 29.60 7.03
CA HIS A 662 16.00 30.87 6.69
C HIS A 662 15.02 32.02 6.43
N GLN A 663 13.71 31.75 6.40
CA GLN A 663 12.67 32.74 6.18
C GLN A 663 12.06 33.18 7.52
N PRO A 664 11.50 34.42 7.61
CA PRO A 664 10.83 34.87 8.83
C PRO A 664 9.60 34.01 9.18
N THR A 665 9.21 34.05 10.45
CA THR A 665 7.94 33.48 10.93
C THR A 665 6.75 34.04 10.14
N GLY A 666 5.70 33.24 9.96
CA GLY A 666 4.52 33.60 9.15
C GLY A 666 4.69 33.36 7.64
N THR A 667 5.76 32.68 7.23
CA THR A 667 5.93 32.17 5.86
C THR A 667 5.59 30.67 5.78
N HIS A 668 5.54 30.09 4.59
CA HIS A 668 5.42 28.65 4.42
C HIS A 668 6.12 28.21 3.14
N SER A 669 6.30 26.90 2.99
CA SER A 669 6.85 26.26 1.81
C SER A 669 6.06 24.98 1.51
N ALA A 670 6.25 24.43 0.32
CA ALA A 670 5.86 23.05 0.07
C ALA A 670 6.69 22.11 0.97
N PRO A 671 6.12 20.99 1.44
CA PRO A 671 6.82 20.04 2.29
C PRO A 671 8.07 19.49 1.60
N PHE A 672 9.00 19.02 2.42
CA PHE A 672 10.31 18.50 2.03
C PHE A 672 11.24 19.53 1.38
N ASN A 673 11.10 20.81 1.76
CA ASN A 673 11.97 21.85 1.23
C ASN A 673 13.44 21.62 1.63
N ARG A 674 14.36 21.98 0.72
CA ARG A 674 15.80 21.70 0.85
C ARG A 674 16.44 22.35 2.09
N ASN A 675 16.02 23.55 2.47
CA ASN A 675 16.59 24.26 3.62
C ASN A 675 16.21 23.59 4.94
N PHE A 676 14.96 23.11 5.05
CA PHE A 676 14.54 22.30 6.19
C PHE A 676 15.29 20.96 6.24
N LEU A 677 15.45 20.27 5.11
CA LEU A 677 16.24 19.01 5.06
C LEU A 677 17.70 19.24 5.47
N SER A 678 18.29 20.38 5.11
CA SER A 678 19.62 20.79 5.57
C SER A 678 19.68 21.01 7.09
N MET A 679 18.68 21.68 7.67
CA MET A 679 18.55 21.85 9.11
C MET A 679 18.41 20.49 9.82
N LEU A 680 17.54 19.61 9.32
CA LEU A 680 17.34 18.27 9.89
C LEU A 680 18.63 17.45 9.89
N ARG A 681 19.44 17.59 8.85
CA ARG A 681 20.77 16.96 8.80
C ARG A 681 21.72 17.47 9.86
N LYS A 682 21.73 18.78 10.14
CA LYS A 682 22.50 19.35 11.25
C LYS A 682 22.02 18.81 12.60
N LEU A 683 20.70 18.73 12.80
CA LEU A 683 20.10 18.19 14.03
C LEU A 683 20.42 16.70 14.24
N ARG A 684 20.48 15.90 13.16
CA ARG A 684 20.88 14.49 13.26
C ARG A 684 22.38 14.32 13.48
N GLY A 685 23.22 15.18 12.90
CA GLY A 685 24.65 15.22 13.18
C GLY A 685 25.39 13.93 12.80
N GLU A 686 26.27 13.45 13.67
CA GLU A 686 27.21 12.34 13.39
C GLU A 686 26.52 11.04 12.97
N ARG A 687 25.34 10.73 13.51
CA ARG A 687 24.59 9.50 13.16
C ARG A 687 24.16 9.49 11.69
N LEU A 688 23.83 10.65 11.13
CA LEU A 688 23.46 10.79 9.72
C LEU A 688 24.68 10.65 8.81
N THR A 689 25.81 11.22 9.21
CA THR A 689 27.10 11.07 8.52
C THR A 689 27.52 9.60 8.49
N ALA A 690 27.42 8.90 9.62
CA ALA A 690 27.75 7.49 9.73
C ALA A 690 26.81 6.61 8.88
N PHE A 691 25.49 6.89 8.91
CA PHE A 691 24.52 6.24 8.03
C PHE A 691 24.88 6.41 6.55
N ASN A 692 25.15 7.64 6.10
CA ASN A 692 25.49 7.90 4.69
C ASN A 692 26.80 7.21 4.28
N ALA A 693 27.79 7.15 5.17
CA ALA A 693 29.04 6.42 4.92
C ALA A 693 28.77 4.91 4.75
N PHE A 694 27.97 4.31 5.64
CA PHE A 694 27.59 2.90 5.54
C PHE A 694 26.79 2.61 4.26
N ARG A 695 25.83 3.48 3.94
CA ARG A 695 25.05 3.41 2.69
C ARG A 695 25.94 3.45 1.45
N LYS A 696 26.94 4.35 1.39
CA LYS A 696 27.91 4.43 0.29
C LYS A 696 28.72 3.15 0.12
N ALA A 697 29.01 2.44 1.21
CA ALA A 697 29.74 1.18 1.16
C ALA A 697 28.88 0.05 0.56
N LEU A 698 27.59 0.00 0.85
CA LEU A 698 26.66 -1.02 0.30
C LEU A 698 26.19 -0.71 -1.13
N ASP A 699 26.07 0.57 -1.46
CA ASP A 699 25.63 1.05 -2.77
C ASP A 699 26.54 2.17 -3.30
N PRO A 700 27.76 1.82 -3.76
CA PRO A 700 28.70 2.79 -4.31
C PRO A 700 28.23 3.42 -5.62
N SER A 701 27.34 2.73 -6.35
CA SER A 701 26.72 3.21 -7.58
C SER A 701 25.54 4.16 -7.37
N ASN A 702 25.10 4.36 -6.13
CA ASN A 702 23.91 5.14 -5.80
C ASN A 702 22.61 4.63 -6.46
N LEU A 703 22.53 3.32 -6.71
CA LEU A 703 21.40 2.67 -7.35
C LEU A 703 20.14 2.75 -6.48
N PHE A 704 20.25 2.76 -5.15
CA PHE A 704 19.12 2.90 -4.23
C PHE A 704 18.98 4.32 -3.69
N TYR A 705 19.50 5.33 -4.40
CA TYR A 705 19.64 6.68 -3.86
C TYR A 705 19.01 7.75 -4.75
N ASN A 706 17.75 8.06 -4.44
CA ASN A 706 16.94 9.06 -5.15
C ASN A 706 17.21 10.50 -4.67
N ASP A 707 16.59 11.47 -5.34
CA ASP A 707 16.83 12.89 -5.10
C ASP A 707 16.43 13.36 -3.70
N PHE A 708 15.36 12.80 -3.14
CA PHE A 708 14.96 13.08 -1.76
C PHE A 708 16.05 12.70 -0.76
N LEU A 709 16.56 11.46 -0.86
CA LEU A 709 17.64 11.01 0.01
C LEU A 709 18.92 11.82 -0.20
N ARG A 710 19.23 12.24 -1.43
CA ARG A 710 20.37 13.15 -1.70
C ARG A 710 20.21 14.45 -0.94
N GLN A 711 19.06 15.10 -1.01
CA GLN A 711 18.80 16.34 -0.28
C GLN A 711 18.88 16.16 1.24
N LEU A 712 18.41 15.02 1.75
CA LEU A 712 18.48 14.71 3.17
C LEU A 712 19.92 14.42 3.64
N LEU A 713 20.74 13.72 2.85
CA LEU A 713 22.05 13.22 3.28
C LEU A 713 23.26 14.07 2.82
N GLU A 714 23.13 14.93 1.80
CA GLU A 714 24.24 15.65 1.16
C GLU A 714 24.11 17.18 1.16
N ALA A 715 25.22 17.88 1.36
CA ALA A 715 25.32 19.35 1.44
C ALA A 715 25.12 20.03 0.08
#